data_AF-K3X7R8-F1
#
_entry.id   AF-K3X7R8-F1
#
_cell.length_a   1.000
_cell.length_b   1.000
_cell.length_c   1.000
_cell.angle_alpha   90.00
_cell.angle_beta   90.00
_cell.angle_gamma   90.00
#
_symmetry.space_group_name_H-M   'P 1'
#
loop_
_entity.id
_entity.type
_entity.pdbx_description
1 polymer ?
#
loop_
_entity_poly.entity_id
_entity_poly.type
_entity_poly.pdbx_seq_one_letter_code
_entity_poly.pdbx_strand_id
1 'polypeptide(L)'
;MARGATVGAKLPPSYRDALAQMSERVFQEASPYVLFLLLVEVPENTRMTVAEPVLTMAFHRVQGAGMADRTIPGALEALASIAKHSFLLSEFPDLKRAFWKRVLGSMMMYYNQKKYQGYFDNEDDMMVPPRVDDWMLERKSFPRIHINFQRRGKLSEAISNTILRFMGTPPLGFTVFERQFPRETKRFTNGCVAVGFQFIRCKLTLKCVQVLGKLLDAIAKMDQTRAVFKLTSLDLSHNTFDPPTLALVEEIVQKNTQVYRLSEIRLNEVIIKKSSAVAIKRLWSLAASVLIEASSGTLPTDDTHGQTQSVEQPPLRRFQVGLNNLELEHYAAICACLRYGCSLDALSLAQTMWKMSPRDRLQSWRWLAFGLFYPRCKRFDSLFQLREIDLGGVYALKSAIAAFIETLKNPAALAFEGNAVDTEASAKYGVRLSMVASQAVIFAKPENGAKPITILAQQTEFESIAESNGFVCVVTPGIGLGWVAEDFIVSSEEEPADEEQSTQYELLLNLLNGDNSTPEALGEFFEAIGKQLRLVNLSHNPPLGVALQAIVKSCVNMEHLILCDANLSDRDMAPLLEGLRGKLGDRLLSLNVNANSLEYDSALALPAIAEILSDQKRVPRLQELRIDVDGLRDPTREVFGKALRANKVLEYLELQDPLESDVEDDNPVKKRKFDDAHQNALLVASGDENDSGAPAKRRRISWKESMRNSLQMI
;
A
#
# COMPACT_ATOMS: atom_id res chain seq x y z
N MET A 1 -34.70 -6.94 18.46
CA MET A 1 -33.73 -8.06 18.46
C MET A 1 -34.36 -9.27 17.79
N ALA A 2 -33.88 -9.62 16.59
CA ALA A 2 -33.97 -10.93 15.92
C ALA A 2 -33.54 -10.74 14.44
N ARG A 3 -32.23 -10.82 14.17
CA ARG A 3 -31.68 -11.08 12.83
C ARG A 3 -30.85 -12.36 12.95
N GLY A 4 -31.54 -13.50 12.92
CA GLY A 4 -30.93 -14.83 12.91
C GLY A 4 -31.24 -15.52 11.58
N ALA A 5 -30.18 -16.04 10.94
CA ALA A 5 -30.17 -16.99 9.84
C ALA A 5 -30.92 -16.59 8.54
N THR A 6 -30.24 -15.89 7.64
CA THR A 6 -30.52 -16.04 6.19
C THR A 6 -30.05 -17.42 5.76
N VAL A 7 -30.92 -18.42 5.94
CA VAL A 7 -30.82 -19.72 5.27
C VAL A 7 -30.72 -19.43 3.78
N GLY A 8 -29.65 -19.91 3.15
CA GLY A 8 -29.41 -19.77 1.71
C GLY A 8 -30.54 -20.43 0.92
N ALA A 9 -31.57 -19.65 0.58
CA ALA A 9 -32.55 -20.05 -0.40
C ALA A 9 -31.80 -20.29 -1.71
N LYS A 10 -31.59 -21.56 -2.06
CA LYS A 10 -31.04 -21.96 -3.36
C LYS A 10 -31.95 -21.34 -4.41
N LEU A 11 -31.42 -20.37 -5.15
CA LEU A 11 -32.15 -19.77 -6.27
C LEU A 11 -32.50 -20.86 -7.29
N PRO A 12 -33.61 -20.70 -8.04
CA PRO A 12 -34.00 -21.64 -9.08
C PRO A 12 -32.82 -21.88 -10.04
N PRO A 13 -32.55 -23.13 -10.46
CA PRO A 13 -31.50 -23.44 -11.45
C PRO A 13 -31.57 -22.56 -12.71
N SER A 14 -32.79 -22.23 -13.15
CA SER A 14 -33.05 -21.33 -14.27
C SER A 14 -32.49 -19.91 -14.10
N TYR A 15 -32.38 -19.40 -12.87
CA TYR A 15 -31.77 -18.11 -12.59
C TYR A 15 -30.24 -18.15 -12.77
N ARG A 16 -29.61 -19.25 -12.33
CA ARG A 16 -28.17 -19.46 -12.48
C ARG A 16 -27.77 -19.59 -13.95
N ASP A 17 -28.57 -20.32 -14.73
CA ASP A 17 -28.33 -20.51 -16.16
C ASP A 17 -28.52 -19.21 -16.95
N ALA A 18 -29.52 -18.40 -16.59
CA ALA A 18 -29.72 -17.08 -17.18
C ALA A 18 -28.53 -16.15 -16.92
N LEU A 19 -27.97 -16.15 -15.70
CA LEU A 19 -26.75 -15.39 -15.37
C LEU A 19 -25.52 -15.88 -16.12
N ALA A 20 -25.37 -17.19 -16.34
CA ALA A 20 -24.28 -17.74 -17.13
C ALA A 20 -24.37 -17.31 -18.62
N GLN A 21 -25.56 -17.39 -19.22
CA GLN A 21 -25.79 -16.91 -20.60
C GLN A 21 -25.57 -15.40 -20.73
N MET A 22 -25.97 -14.64 -19.72
CA MET A 22 -25.69 -13.21 -19.65
C MET A 22 -24.19 -12.92 -19.53
N SER A 23 -23.46 -13.74 -18.77
CA SER A 23 -21.99 -13.63 -18.67
C SER A 23 -21.32 -13.80 -20.03
N GLU A 24 -21.78 -14.78 -20.81
CA GLU A 24 -21.32 -15.03 -22.18
C GLU A 24 -21.56 -13.80 -23.07
N ARG A 25 -22.77 -13.26 -23.04
CA ARG A 25 -23.14 -12.10 -23.86
C ARG A 25 -22.31 -10.87 -23.50
N VAL A 26 -22.21 -10.54 -22.20
CA VAL A 26 -21.39 -9.40 -21.74
C VAL A 26 -19.94 -9.56 -22.18
N PHE A 27 -19.39 -10.77 -22.08
CA PHE A 27 -18.04 -11.06 -22.55
C PHE A 27 -17.90 -10.82 -24.07
N GLN A 28 -18.79 -11.38 -24.88
CA GLN A 28 -18.75 -11.24 -26.34
C GLN A 28 -18.94 -9.80 -26.81
N GLU A 29 -19.87 -9.06 -26.20
CA GLU A 29 -20.16 -7.65 -26.53
C GLU A 29 -19.03 -6.72 -26.09
N ALA A 30 -18.40 -6.96 -24.93
CA ALA A 30 -17.32 -6.14 -24.42
C ALA A 30 -15.99 -6.37 -25.15
N SER A 31 -15.70 -7.60 -25.56
CA SER A 31 -14.37 -8.02 -26.04
C SER A 31 -13.80 -7.16 -27.16
N PRO A 32 -14.57 -6.78 -28.21
CA PRO A 32 -14.03 -5.97 -29.31
C PRO A 32 -13.53 -4.58 -28.87
N TYR A 33 -14.06 -4.05 -27.76
CA TYR A 33 -13.80 -2.68 -27.31
C TYR A 33 -12.66 -2.58 -26.28
N VAL A 34 -12.36 -3.67 -25.57
CA VAL A 34 -11.31 -3.69 -24.53
C VAL A 34 -10.13 -4.61 -24.88
N LEU A 35 -10.05 -5.05 -26.13
CA LEU A 35 -8.98 -5.90 -26.64
C LEU A 35 -7.59 -5.31 -26.33
N PHE A 36 -6.75 -6.04 -25.60
CA PHE A 36 -5.42 -5.63 -25.14
C PHE A 36 -5.37 -4.32 -24.34
N LEU A 37 -6.47 -3.92 -23.69
CA LEU A 37 -6.53 -2.70 -22.88
C LEU A 37 -6.56 -2.98 -21.38
N LEU A 38 -6.86 -4.21 -20.95
CA LEU A 38 -6.99 -4.52 -19.52
C LEU A 38 -5.68 -5.09 -18.96
N LEU A 39 -5.24 -4.61 -17.82
CA LEU A 39 -4.11 -5.13 -17.05
C LEU A 39 -4.62 -5.41 -15.65
N VAL A 40 -4.17 -6.50 -15.02
CA VAL A 40 -4.38 -6.67 -13.58
C VAL A 40 -3.08 -6.36 -12.87
N GLU A 41 -3.13 -5.36 -11.99
CA GLU A 41 -2.03 -4.98 -11.14
C GLU A 41 -2.30 -5.53 -9.75
N VAL A 42 -1.44 -6.45 -9.30
CA VAL A 42 -1.28 -6.77 -7.88
C VAL A 42 -0.10 -5.93 -7.42
N PRO A 43 -0.26 -5.02 -6.44
CA PRO A 43 0.88 -4.26 -5.96
C PRO A 43 1.93 -5.23 -5.39
N GLU A 44 3.09 -5.29 -6.06
CA GLU A 44 4.18 -6.26 -5.82
C GLU A 44 4.65 -6.26 -4.34
N ASN A 45 4.41 -5.16 -3.62
CA ASN A 45 4.87 -4.93 -2.25
C ASN A 45 3.81 -5.13 -1.16
N THR A 46 2.63 -5.66 -1.49
CA THR A 46 1.54 -5.90 -0.51
C THR A 46 1.18 -7.38 -0.41
N ARG A 47 0.82 -7.83 0.81
CA ARG A 47 0.33 -9.20 1.08
C ARG A 47 -0.82 -9.54 0.13
N MET A 48 -0.92 -10.78 -0.36
CA MET A 48 -2.10 -11.20 -1.13
C MET A 48 -3.40 -11.10 -0.30
N THR A 49 -3.32 -11.34 1.01
CA THR A 49 -4.45 -11.23 1.94
C THR A 49 -4.90 -9.79 2.20
N VAL A 50 -4.08 -8.78 1.88
CA VAL A 50 -4.40 -7.35 2.09
C VAL A 50 -4.52 -6.58 0.76
N ALA A 51 -3.71 -6.90 -0.23
CA ALA A 51 -3.68 -6.31 -1.56
C ALA A 51 -5.04 -6.38 -2.25
N GLU A 52 -5.64 -5.22 -2.53
CA GLU A 52 -6.82 -5.17 -3.38
C GLU A 52 -6.37 -5.28 -4.84
N PRO A 53 -6.76 -6.36 -5.56
CA PRO A 53 -6.41 -6.49 -6.97
C PRO A 53 -7.09 -5.38 -7.77
N VAL A 54 -6.31 -4.72 -8.63
CA VAL A 54 -6.79 -3.59 -9.42
C VAL A 54 -6.82 -3.99 -10.89
N LEU A 55 -7.97 -3.79 -11.52
CA LEU A 55 -8.13 -3.89 -12.96
C LEU A 55 -7.84 -2.52 -13.58
N THR A 56 -6.70 -2.40 -14.25
CA THR A 56 -6.24 -1.17 -14.89
C THR A 56 -6.57 -1.19 -16.38
N MET A 57 -7.31 -0.18 -16.85
CA MET A 57 -7.57 0.05 -18.26
C MET A 57 -6.53 1.02 -18.84
N ALA A 58 -5.65 0.50 -19.69
CA ALA A 58 -4.46 1.15 -20.19
C ALA A 58 -4.69 1.91 -21.51
N PHE A 59 -5.26 3.12 -21.44
CA PHE A 59 -5.55 3.92 -22.64
C PHE A 59 -4.33 4.39 -23.42
N HIS A 60 -3.16 4.38 -22.79
CA HIS A 60 -1.90 4.67 -23.46
C HIS A 60 -1.60 3.76 -24.66
N ARG A 61 -2.27 2.61 -24.74
CA ARG A 61 -2.13 1.63 -25.81
C ARG A 61 -3.02 1.88 -27.01
N VAL A 62 -4.10 2.65 -26.86
CA VAL A 62 -4.83 3.14 -28.02
C VAL A 62 -3.82 3.98 -28.84
N GLN A 63 -3.66 3.74 -30.14
CA GLN A 63 -2.75 4.50 -31.00
C GLN A 63 -3.56 5.36 -31.98
N GLY A 64 -3.04 6.56 -32.32
CA GLY A 64 -3.70 7.51 -33.22
C GLY A 64 -4.70 8.45 -32.54
N ALA A 65 -4.66 9.74 -32.91
CA ALA A 65 -5.52 10.79 -32.34
C ALA A 65 -7.00 10.61 -32.69
N GLY A 66 -7.32 10.19 -33.92
CA GLY A 66 -8.71 9.95 -34.36
C GLY A 66 -9.33 8.65 -33.87
N MET A 67 -8.52 7.65 -33.50
CA MET A 67 -9.03 6.41 -32.89
C MET A 67 -9.36 6.61 -31.41
N ALA A 68 -8.66 7.52 -30.72
CA ALA A 68 -8.91 7.83 -29.30
C ALA A 68 -10.37 8.19 -29.01
N ASP A 69 -10.94 9.09 -29.81
CA ASP A 69 -12.28 9.64 -29.59
C ASP A 69 -13.40 8.63 -29.84
N ARG A 70 -13.12 7.54 -30.58
CA ARG A 70 -14.07 6.45 -30.84
C ARG A 70 -13.84 5.24 -29.93
N THR A 71 -12.60 4.92 -29.62
CA THR A 71 -12.23 3.74 -28.83
C THR A 71 -12.44 3.95 -27.34
N ILE A 72 -12.15 5.15 -26.79
CA ILE A 72 -12.28 5.41 -25.34
C ILE A 72 -13.73 5.26 -24.86
N PRO A 73 -14.76 5.86 -25.52
CA PRO A 73 -16.15 5.66 -25.11
C PRO A 73 -16.58 4.19 -25.12
N GLY A 74 -16.31 3.47 -26.22
CA GLY A 74 -16.67 2.05 -26.33
C GLY A 74 -15.97 1.18 -25.29
N ALA A 75 -14.70 1.44 -25.00
CA ALA A 75 -13.95 0.74 -23.96
C ALA A 75 -14.51 1.01 -22.56
N LEU A 76 -14.90 2.25 -22.24
CA LEU A 76 -15.54 2.61 -20.97
C LEU A 76 -16.92 1.96 -20.83
N GLU A 77 -17.72 1.92 -21.90
CA GLU A 77 -19.03 1.25 -21.91
C GLU A 77 -18.90 -0.27 -21.72
N ALA A 78 -17.93 -0.89 -22.40
CA ALA A 78 -17.61 -2.30 -22.24
C ALA A 78 -17.12 -2.61 -20.82
N LEU A 79 -16.22 -1.79 -20.27
CA LEU A 79 -15.74 -1.92 -18.90
C LEU A 79 -16.89 -1.72 -17.88
N ALA A 80 -17.77 -0.75 -18.12
CA ALA A 80 -18.94 -0.55 -17.28
C ALA A 80 -19.84 -1.79 -17.27
N SER A 81 -20.01 -2.42 -18.43
CA SER A 81 -20.81 -3.65 -18.58
C SER A 81 -20.18 -4.82 -17.83
N ILE A 82 -18.86 -5.03 -17.96
CA ILE A 82 -18.11 -6.05 -17.22
C ILE A 82 -18.21 -5.82 -15.71
N ALA A 83 -18.00 -4.59 -15.25
CA ALA A 83 -18.02 -4.23 -13.83
C ALA A 83 -19.42 -4.42 -13.21
N LYS A 84 -20.46 -3.95 -13.91
CA LYS A 84 -21.86 -4.13 -13.51
C LYS A 84 -22.24 -5.60 -13.42
N HIS A 85 -21.84 -6.39 -14.41
CA HIS A 85 -22.10 -7.83 -14.42
C HIS A 85 -21.37 -8.56 -13.30
N SER A 86 -20.08 -8.24 -13.09
CA SER A 86 -19.31 -8.75 -11.95
C SER A 86 -19.98 -8.42 -10.61
N PHE A 87 -20.53 -7.22 -10.47
CA PHE A 87 -21.25 -6.82 -9.27
C PHE A 87 -22.50 -7.69 -9.07
N LEU A 88 -23.32 -7.91 -10.11
CA LEU A 88 -24.48 -8.81 -10.08
C LEU A 88 -24.10 -10.25 -9.68
N LEU A 89 -22.91 -10.71 -10.10
CA LEU A 89 -22.39 -12.03 -9.74
C LEU A 89 -21.84 -12.12 -8.30
N SER A 90 -21.81 -11.04 -7.51
CA SER A 90 -21.21 -11.06 -6.15
C SER A 90 -21.91 -12.01 -5.16
N GLU A 91 -23.20 -12.29 -5.39
CA GLU A 91 -23.96 -13.30 -4.63
C GLU A 91 -23.73 -14.74 -5.15
N PHE A 92 -22.99 -14.90 -6.25
CA PHE A 92 -22.64 -16.19 -6.88
C PHE A 92 -21.13 -16.30 -7.08
N PRO A 93 -20.35 -16.52 -6.00
CA PRO A 93 -18.89 -16.53 -6.06
C PRO A 93 -18.31 -17.45 -7.15
N ASP A 94 -18.91 -18.61 -7.39
CA ASP A 94 -18.47 -19.56 -8.42
C ASP A 94 -18.67 -19.02 -9.84
N LEU A 95 -19.82 -18.39 -10.12
CA LEU A 95 -20.08 -17.77 -11.42
C LEU A 95 -19.21 -16.53 -11.62
N LYS A 96 -19.05 -15.70 -10.58
CA LYS A 96 -18.14 -14.56 -10.59
C LYS A 96 -16.72 -14.99 -10.91
N ARG A 97 -16.26 -16.06 -10.27
CA ARG A 97 -14.95 -16.66 -10.52
C ARG A 97 -14.82 -17.16 -11.95
N ALA A 98 -15.79 -17.92 -12.46
CA ALA A 98 -15.77 -18.42 -13.84
C ALA A 98 -15.75 -17.27 -14.86
N PHE A 99 -16.57 -16.24 -14.65
CA PHE A 99 -16.61 -15.04 -15.48
C PHE A 99 -15.25 -14.33 -15.52
N TRP A 100 -14.65 -14.06 -14.35
CA TRP A 100 -13.36 -13.39 -14.31
C TRP A 100 -12.19 -14.25 -14.80
N LYS A 101 -12.19 -15.57 -14.54
CA LYS A 101 -11.21 -16.49 -15.15
C LYS A 101 -11.24 -16.37 -16.67
N ARG A 102 -12.42 -16.25 -17.25
CA ARG A 102 -12.58 -16.05 -18.69
C ARG A 102 -12.13 -14.67 -19.17
N VAL A 103 -12.54 -13.58 -18.50
CA VAL A 103 -12.10 -12.21 -18.85
C VAL A 103 -10.57 -12.12 -18.81
N LEU A 104 -9.97 -12.62 -17.74
CA LEU A 104 -8.54 -12.55 -17.51
C LEU A 104 -7.73 -13.55 -18.36
N GLY A 105 -8.33 -14.67 -18.76
CA GLY A 105 -7.75 -15.61 -19.72
C GLY A 105 -7.96 -15.23 -21.19
N SER A 106 -8.58 -14.09 -21.48
CA SER A 106 -8.91 -13.66 -22.85
C SER A 106 -7.91 -12.68 -23.43
N MET A 107 -8.05 -12.41 -24.74
CA MET A 107 -7.32 -11.36 -25.46
C MET A 107 -7.70 -9.93 -24.99
N MET A 108 -8.70 -9.76 -24.12
CA MET A 108 -8.96 -8.46 -23.47
C MET A 108 -7.76 -8.02 -22.61
N MET A 109 -7.02 -8.99 -22.08
CA MET A 109 -5.85 -8.72 -21.26
C MET A 109 -4.66 -8.29 -22.10
N TYR A 110 -4.00 -7.24 -21.64
CA TYR A 110 -2.71 -6.78 -22.11
C TYR A 110 -1.60 -7.61 -21.48
N TYR A 111 -0.90 -8.35 -22.33
CA TYR A 111 0.32 -9.05 -22.00
C TYR A 111 1.51 -8.11 -22.17
N ASN A 112 2.13 -7.69 -21.06
CA ASN A 112 3.26 -6.76 -21.11
C ASN A 112 4.52 -7.46 -21.62
N GLN A 113 4.60 -7.66 -22.94
CA GLN A 113 5.75 -8.26 -23.63
C GLN A 113 7.09 -7.61 -23.27
N LYS A 114 7.12 -6.32 -22.91
CA LYS A 114 8.38 -5.60 -22.61
C LYS A 114 9.04 -5.94 -21.27
N LYS A 115 8.28 -6.35 -20.25
CA LYS A 115 8.86 -6.84 -18.97
C LYS A 115 9.39 -8.28 -19.13
N TYR A 116 8.97 -8.97 -20.19
CA TYR A 116 9.34 -10.35 -20.54
C TYR A 116 10.16 -10.47 -21.84
N GLN A 117 10.52 -9.35 -22.49
CA GLN A 117 11.19 -9.34 -23.80
C GLN A 117 12.69 -9.63 -23.73
N GLY A 118 13.23 -9.79 -22.53
CA GLY A 118 14.56 -10.39 -22.36
C GLY A 118 14.56 -11.92 -22.44
N TYR A 119 13.38 -12.57 -22.56
CA TYR A 119 13.21 -13.99 -22.28
C TYR A 119 12.53 -14.83 -23.38
N PHE A 120 12.07 -14.24 -24.49
CA PHE A 120 11.40 -15.00 -25.55
C PHE A 120 11.77 -14.50 -26.95
N ASP A 121 12.66 -15.23 -27.64
CA ASP A 121 13.04 -14.98 -29.04
C ASP A 121 12.07 -15.61 -30.06
N ASN A 122 11.09 -16.39 -29.61
CA ASN A 122 10.12 -17.09 -30.48
C ASN A 122 8.71 -16.47 -30.38
N GLU A 123 8.12 -16.10 -31.54
CA GLU A 123 6.77 -15.52 -31.66
C GLU A 123 5.64 -16.45 -31.16
N ASP A 124 5.90 -17.75 -31.00
CA ASP A 124 4.91 -18.75 -30.60
C ASP A 124 4.73 -18.93 -29.07
N ASP A 125 5.59 -18.33 -28.22
CA ASP A 125 5.46 -18.38 -26.74
C ASP A 125 4.74 -17.14 -26.15
N MET A 126 4.12 -16.31 -27.00
CA MET A 126 3.66 -14.96 -26.66
C MET A 126 2.36 -14.85 -25.81
N MET A 127 1.82 -15.93 -25.26
CA MET A 127 0.45 -15.95 -24.70
C MET A 127 0.32 -16.77 -23.41
N VAL A 128 1.13 -16.51 -22.39
CA VAL A 128 0.85 -17.03 -21.04
C VAL A 128 -0.06 -16.04 -20.30
N PRO A 129 -1.35 -16.37 -20.04
CA PRO A 129 -2.25 -15.62 -19.16
C PRO A 129 -1.54 -15.20 -17.87
N PRO A 130 -1.63 -13.95 -17.38
CA PRO A 130 -1.25 -13.70 -15.99
C PRO A 130 -2.05 -14.69 -15.13
N ARG A 131 -1.36 -15.51 -14.34
CA ARG A 131 -2.02 -16.52 -13.51
C ARG A 131 -3.02 -15.80 -12.60
N VAL A 132 -4.29 -16.03 -12.90
CA VAL A 132 -5.41 -15.48 -12.16
C VAL A 132 -5.49 -16.22 -10.86
N ASP A 133 -5.01 -15.59 -9.80
CA ASP A 133 -5.07 -16.22 -8.51
C ASP A 133 -6.52 -16.25 -7.99
N ASP A 134 -7.00 -17.43 -7.60
CA ASP A 134 -8.38 -17.63 -7.13
C ASP A 134 -8.75 -16.69 -5.96
N TRP A 135 -7.79 -16.34 -5.10
CA TRP A 135 -7.96 -15.39 -3.98
C TRP A 135 -8.43 -14.00 -4.48
N MET A 136 -7.98 -13.55 -5.65
CA MET A 136 -8.34 -12.24 -6.20
C MET A 136 -9.83 -12.23 -6.57
N LEU A 137 -10.29 -13.35 -7.14
CA LEU A 137 -11.66 -13.54 -7.61
C LEU A 137 -12.65 -13.77 -6.47
N GLU A 138 -12.16 -14.22 -5.33
CA GLU A 138 -12.95 -14.41 -4.11
C GLU A 138 -13.26 -13.09 -3.38
N ARG A 139 -12.56 -11.99 -3.71
CA ARG A 139 -12.82 -10.70 -3.10
C ARG A 139 -14.16 -10.13 -3.56
N LYS A 140 -15.01 -9.76 -2.59
CA LYS A 140 -16.28 -9.08 -2.84
C LYS A 140 -16.07 -7.72 -3.54
N SER A 141 -15.04 -6.98 -3.15
CA SER A 141 -14.70 -5.66 -3.70
C SER A 141 -14.06 -5.69 -5.09
N PHE A 142 -13.72 -6.87 -5.63
CA PHE A 142 -13.16 -6.98 -6.97
C PHE A 142 -14.26 -6.86 -8.05
N PRO A 143 -14.08 -6.02 -9.10
CA PRO A 143 -12.89 -5.23 -9.40
C PRO A 143 -12.90 -3.85 -8.75
N ARG A 144 -11.73 -3.41 -8.26
CA ARG A 144 -11.37 -1.99 -8.25
C ARG A 144 -10.81 -1.64 -9.63
N ILE A 145 -11.23 -0.51 -10.20
CA ILE A 145 -10.91 -0.14 -11.57
C ILE A 145 -9.99 1.08 -11.60
N HIS A 146 -8.86 1.02 -12.29
CA HIS A 146 -8.06 2.21 -12.59
C HIS A 146 -8.15 2.56 -14.08
N ILE A 147 -8.41 3.82 -14.38
CA ILE A 147 -8.38 4.35 -15.74
C ILE A 147 -7.05 5.05 -15.93
N ASN A 148 -6.19 4.46 -16.76
CA ASN A 148 -4.80 4.84 -16.90
C ASN A 148 -4.51 5.53 -18.23
N PHE A 149 -4.18 6.82 -18.15
CA PHE A 149 -3.84 7.70 -19.27
C PHE A 149 -2.34 7.81 -19.54
N GLN A 150 -1.51 6.97 -18.90
CA GLN A 150 -0.06 7.12 -18.84
C GLN A 150 0.58 7.45 -20.18
N ARG A 151 1.56 8.38 -20.26
CA ARG A 151 2.27 8.72 -21.52
C ARG A 151 1.39 9.23 -22.69
N ARG A 152 0.06 9.24 -22.58
CA ARG A 152 -0.82 9.81 -23.61
C ARG A 152 -0.99 11.31 -23.37
N GLY A 153 -0.96 12.07 -24.46
CA GLY A 153 -1.08 13.53 -24.42
C GLY A 153 -2.51 13.99 -24.15
N LYS A 154 -2.66 14.82 -23.11
CA LYS A 154 -3.73 15.78 -22.81
C LYS A 154 -5.14 15.20 -22.56
N LEU A 155 -5.58 15.24 -21.30
CA LEU A 155 -7.00 15.19 -20.92
C LEU A 155 -7.74 16.34 -21.62
N SER A 156 -8.63 16.00 -22.55
CA SER A 156 -9.46 16.97 -23.28
C SER A 156 -10.86 17.07 -22.67
N GLU A 157 -11.60 18.12 -22.99
CA GLU A 157 -13.02 18.25 -22.61
C GLU A 157 -13.87 17.09 -23.17
N ALA A 158 -13.54 16.57 -24.36
CA ALA A 158 -14.24 15.43 -24.96
C ALA A 158 -14.02 14.13 -24.16
N ILE A 159 -12.78 13.86 -23.75
CA ILE A 159 -12.45 12.71 -22.89
C ILE A 159 -13.09 12.90 -21.51
N SER A 160 -13.01 14.10 -20.93
CA SER A 160 -13.65 14.46 -19.66
C SER A 160 -15.15 14.18 -19.69
N ASN A 161 -15.86 14.63 -20.73
CA ASN A 161 -17.29 14.36 -20.91
C ASN A 161 -17.60 12.87 -21.06
N THR A 162 -16.71 12.11 -21.70
CA THR A 162 -16.86 10.65 -21.83
C THR A 162 -16.71 9.96 -20.47
N ILE A 163 -15.70 10.35 -19.68
CA ILE A 163 -15.52 9.86 -18.30
C ILE A 163 -16.74 10.25 -17.45
N LEU A 164 -17.25 11.46 -17.59
CA LEU A 164 -18.41 11.92 -16.83
C LEU A 164 -19.65 11.08 -17.15
N ARG A 165 -19.88 10.74 -18.43
CA ARG A 165 -20.96 9.82 -18.82
C ARG A 165 -20.76 8.43 -18.21
N PHE A 166 -19.54 7.92 -18.23
CA PHE A 166 -19.18 6.65 -17.59
C PHE A 166 -19.48 6.67 -16.07
N MET A 167 -19.03 7.70 -15.35
CA MET A 167 -19.27 7.85 -13.90
C MET A 167 -20.76 8.02 -13.57
N GLY A 168 -21.49 8.75 -14.42
CA GLY A 168 -22.93 8.97 -14.31
C GLY A 168 -23.79 7.83 -14.85
N THR A 169 -23.20 6.71 -15.27
CA THR A 169 -23.98 5.59 -15.82
C THR A 169 -24.93 5.08 -14.73
N PRO A 170 -26.25 5.06 -14.98
CA PRO A 170 -27.23 4.71 -13.95
C PRO A 170 -27.00 3.29 -13.39
N PRO A 171 -27.35 3.08 -12.11
CA PRO A 171 -27.39 1.75 -11.50
C PRO A 171 -28.38 0.91 -12.25
N LEU A 172 -27.86 -0.22 -12.77
CA LEU A 172 -28.55 -1.32 -13.47
C LEU A 172 -29.73 -0.90 -14.35
N GLY A 173 -29.53 -1.00 -15.65
CA GLY A 173 -30.59 -0.98 -16.65
C GLY A 173 -30.60 -2.30 -17.41
N PHE A 174 -30.49 -3.44 -16.71
CA PHE A 174 -30.75 -4.73 -17.36
C PHE A 174 -32.25 -4.89 -17.45
N THR A 175 -32.89 -4.04 -18.26
CA THR A 175 -34.35 -3.96 -18.36
C THR A 175 -34.97 -5.33 -18.64
N VAL A 176 -34.27 -6.22 -19.35
CA VAL A 176 -34.72 -7.60 -19.59
C VAL A 176 -34.59 -8.49 -18.35
N PHE A 177 -33.46 -8.46 -17.65
CA PHE A 177 -33.22 -9.30 -16.46
C PHE A 177 -34.01 -8.81 -15.24
N GLU A 178 -34.09 -7.51 -15.02
CA GLU A 178 -34.92 -6.86 -13.99
C GLU A 178 -36.40 -7.16 -14.19
N ARG A 179 -36.87 -7.21 -15.46
CA ARG A 179 -38.25 -7.62 -15.76
C ARG A 179 -38.50 -9.09 -15.42
N GLN A 180 -37.52 -9.96 -15.64
CA GLN A 180 -37.63 -11.39 -15.34
C GLN A 180 -37.50 -11.67 -13.84
N PHE A 181 -36.68 -10.90 -13.11
CA PHE A 181 -36.34 -11.12 -11.70
C PHE A 181 -36.30 -9.81 -10.87
N PRO A 182 -37.46 -9.14 -10.69
CA PRO A 182 -37.53 -7.81 -10.06
C PRO A 182 -37.31 -7.81 -8.54
N ARG A 183 -37.49 -8.96 -7.86
CA ARG A 183 -37.33 -9.06 -6.40
C ARG A 183 -35.87 -9.26 -6.02
N GLU A 184 -35.15 -10.00 -6.85
CA GLU A 184 -33.74 -10.33 -6.70
C GLU A 184 -32.90 -9.08 -6.98
N THR A 185 -33.18 -8.37 -8.08
CA THR A 185 -32.44 -7.15 -8.50
C THR A 185 -32.44 -6.02 -7.48
N LYS A 186 -33.51 -5.83 -6.69
CA LYS A 186 -33.54 -4.83 -5.60
C LYS A 186 -32.54 -5.09 -4.46
N ARG A 187 -32.00 -6.31 -4.33
CA ARG A 187 -30.98 -6.62 -3.31
C ARG A 187 -29.58 -6.12 -3.70
N PHE A 188 -29.36 -5.85 -4.99
CA PHE A 188 -28.05 -5.51 -5.55
C PHE A 188 -27.82 -3.99 -5.69
N THR A 189 -28.69 -3.13 -5.13
CA THR A 189 -28.61 -1.68 -5.38
C THR A 189 -27.61 -0.92 -4.51
N ASN A 190 -26.98 -1.57 -3.52
CA ASN A 190 -26.25 -0.86 -2.46
C ASN A 190 -24.71 -0.94 -2.58
N GLY A 191 -24.16 -1.47 -3.66
CA GLY A 191 -22.71 -1.50 -3.86
C GLY A 191 -22.23 -0.62 -4.99
N CYS A 192 -20.99 -0.17 -4.86
CA CYS A 192 -20.33 0.74 -5.77
C CYS A 192 -18.95 0.19 -6.15
N VAL A 193 -18.57 0.37 -7.40
CA VAL A 193 -17.27 0.00 -7.95
C VAL A 193 -16.31 1.17 -7.72
N ALA A 194 -15.23 0.91 -6.98
CA ALA A 194 -14.18 1.90 -6.75
C ALA A 194 -13.40 2.17 -8.05
N VAL A 195 -13.30 3.43 -8.42
CA VAL A 195 -12.61 3.92 -9.63
C VAL A 195 -11.45 4.82 -9.23
N GLY A 196 -10.30 4.61 -9.87
CA GLY A 196 -9.13 5.47 -9.76
C GLY A 196 -8.76 6.09 -11.09
N PHE A 197 -8.28 7.33 -11.09
CA PHE A 197 -7.68 7.95 -12.27
C PHE A 197 -6.16 7.98 -12.14
N GLN A 198 -5.46 7.52 -13.17
CA GLN A 198 -4.00 7.55 -13.26
C GLN A 198 -3.57 8.39 -14.46
N PHE A 199 -2.97 9.54 -14.19
CA PHE A 199 -2.43 10.46 -15.19
C PHE A 199 -0.90 10.46 -15.15
N ILE A 200 -0.27 9.29 -15.20
CA ILE A 200 1.18 9.14 -14.97
C ILE A 200 2.00 9.57 -16.20
N ARG A 201 3.03 10.42 -16.05
CA ARG A 201 3.88 10.85 -17.21
C ARG A 201 3.07 11.42 -18.39
N CYS A 202 1.95 12.09 -18.11
CA CYS A 202 1.03 12.61 -19.14
C CYS A 202 1.40 14.00 -19.66
N LYS A 203 2.41 14.65 -19.06
CA LYS A 203 2.79 16.05 -19.34
C LYS A 203 1.58 16.98 -19.17
N LEU A 204 0.88 16.83 -18.04
CA LEU A 204 -0.31 17.61 -17.71
C LEU A 204 0.01 19.11 -17.71
N THR A 205 -0.59 19.86 -18.64
CA THR A 205 -0.50 21.32 -18.69
C THR A 205 -1.52 21.95 -17.75
N LEU A 206 -1.37 23.25 -17.45
CA LEU A 206 -2.36 24.04 -16.70
C LEU A 206 -3.80 23.80 -17.19
N LYS A 207 -4.03 23.88 -18.50
CA LYS A 207 -5.34 23.63 -19.12
C LYS A 207 -5.86 22.21 -18.84
N CYS A 208 -4.98 21.20 -18.86
CA CYS A 208 -5.39 19.81 -18.56
C CYS A 208 -5.81 19.66 -17.10
N VAL A 209 -5.09 20.30 -16.17
CA VAL A 209 -5.44 20.29 -14.73
C VAL A 209 -6.72 21.08 -14.47
N GLN A 210 -6.99 22.17 -15.20
CA GLN A 210 -8.29 22.86 -15.15
C GLN A 210 -9.44 21.94 -15.59
N VAL A 211 -9.27 21.20 -16.69
CA VAL A 211 -10.27 20.23 -17.15
C VAL A 211 -10.46 19.12 -16.11
N LEU A 212 -9.37 18.65 -15.49
CA LEU A 212 -9.43 17.67 -14.41
C LEU A 212 -10.22 18.22 -13.21
N GLY A 213 -9.94 19.45 -12.75
CA GLY A 213 -10.69 20.09 -11.67
C GLY A 213 -12.19 20.17 -11.97
N LYS A 214 -12.57 20.62 -13.17
CA LYS A 214 -13.98 20.63 -13.60
C LYS A 214 -14.62 19.25 -13.63
N LEU A 215 -13.87 18.23 -14.08
CA LEU A 215 -14.34 16.84 -14.08
C LEU A 215 -14.62 16.36 -12.65
N LEU A 216 -13.70 16.62 -11.71
CA LEU A 216 -13.86 16.26 -10.30
C LEU A 216 -15.05 16.99 -9.66
N ASP A 217 -15.18 18.30 -9.90
CA ASP A 217 -16.33 19.10 -9.44
C ASP A 217 -17.65 18.55 -9.99
N ALA A 218 -17.68 18.12 -11.25
CA ALA A 218 -18.87 17.54 -11.87
C ALA A 218 -19.21 16.16 -11.28
N ILE A 219 -18.21 15.31 -11.02
CA ILE A 219 -18.40 13.99 -10.38
C ILE A 219 -18.88 14.14 -8.93
N ALA A 220 -18.34 15.10 -8.18
CA ALA A 220 -18.73 15.33 -6.79
C ALA A 220 -20.18 15.82 -6.64
N LYS A 221 -20.70 16.54 -7.64
CA LYS A 221 -22.10 16.98 -7.72
C LYS A 221 -23.07 15.87 -8.12
N MET A 222 -22.58 14.72 -8.60
CA MET A 222 -23.44 13.58 -8.91
C MET A 222 -24.00 12.98 -7.61
N ASP A 223 -25.21 12.42 -7.68
CA ASP A 223 -25.80 11.68 -6.56
C ASP A 223 -25.01 10.39 -6.31
N GLN A 224 -23.98 10.49 -5.46
CA GLN A 224 -23.11 9.39 -5.07
C GLN A 224 -23.86 8.25 -4.37
N THR A 225 -25.07 8.49 -3.84
CA THR A 225 -25.88 7.43 -3.20
C THR A 225 -26.46 6.45 -4.22
N ARG A 226 -26.53 6.85 -5.48
CA ARG A 226 -27.06 6.05 -6.60
C ARG A 226 -25.99 5.70 -7.64
N ALA A 227 -24.76 6.18 -7.48
CA ALA A 227 -23.71 5.96 -8.46
C ALA A 227 -23.18 4.52 -8.42
N VAL A 228 -23.08 3.89 -9.60
CA VAL A 228 -22.42 2.58 -9.75
C VAL A 228 -20.92 2.69 -9.56
N PHE A 229 -20.34 3.82 -9.95
CA PHE A 229 -18.92 4.08 -9.93
C PHE A 229 -18.63 5.23 -8.98
N LYS A 230 -17.66 5.02 -8.09
CA LYS A 230 -17.21 6.02 -7.14
C LYS A 230 -15.74 6.29 -7.35
N LEU A 231 -15.39 7.55 -7.55
CA LEU A 231 -14.01 7.95 -7.64
C LEU A 231 -13.38 7.88 -6.24
N THR A 232 -12.38 7.04 -6.07
CA THR A 232 -11.71 6.80 -4.78
C THR A 232 -10.24 7.16 -4.78
N SER A 233 -9.59 7.24 -5.95
CA SER A 233 -8.16 7.54 -6.04
C SER A 233 -7.76 8.41 -7.22
N LEU A 234 -6.75 9.25 -7.02
CA LEU A 234 -6.16 10.11 -8.04
C LEU A 234 -4.63 10.01 -8.01
N ASP A 235 -4.04 9.64 -9.14
CA ASP A 235 -2.59 9.56 -9.31
C ASP A 235 -2.14 10.54 -10.38
N LEU A 236 -1.37 11.55 -9.97
CA LEU A 236 -0.77 12.56 -10.84
C LEU A 236 0.76 12.43 -10.91
N SER A 237 1.30 11.26 -10.53
CA SER A 237 2.72 11.04 -10.40
C SER A 237 3.48 11.20 -11.72
N HIS A 238 4.76 11.54 -11.62
CA HIS A 238 5.70 11.71 -12.72
C HIS A 238 5.27 12.79 -13.74
N ASN A 239 4.56 13.83 -13.29
CA ASN A 239 4.29 15.03 -14.08
C ASN A 239 5.04 16.21 -13.47
N THR A 240 5.99 16.79 -14.19
CA THR A 240 6.61 18.05 -13.77
C THR A 240 5.60 19.18 -13.89
N PHE A 241 5.23 19.77 -12.76
CA PHE A 241 4.29 20.90 -12.73
C PHE A 241 5.02 22.22 -12.54
N ASP A 242 4.61 23.23 -13.31
CA ASP A 242 4.99 24.61 -13.05
C ASP A 242 4.19 25.21 -11.87
N PRO A 243 4.59 26.36 -11.30
CA PRO A 243 3.90 26.93 -10.14
C PRO A 243 2.39 27.19 -10.34
N PRO A 244 1.92 27.72 -11.49
CA PRO A 244 0.49 27.87 -11.74
C PRO A 244 -0.27 26.53 -11.76
N THR A 245 0.33 25.49 -12.36
CA THR A 245 -0.31 24.17 -12.41
C THR A 245 -0.34 23.52 -11.03
N LEU A 246 0.73 23.67 -10.23
CA LEU A 246 0.75 23.22 -8.84
C LEU A 246 -0.30 23.93 -7.99
N ALA A 247 -0.56 25.22 -8.21
CA ALA A 247 -1.62 25.93 -7.48
C ALA A 247 -3.01 25.34 -7.72
N LEU A 248 -3.29 24.83 -8.93
CA LEU A 248 -4.53 24.11 -9.20
C LEU A 248 -4.55 22.69 -8.61
N VAL A 249 -3.42 22.00 -8.61
CA VAL A 249 -3.31 20.71 -7.90
C VAL A 249 -3.53 20.92 -6.40
N GLU A 250 -3.00 22.01 -5.85
CA GLU A 250 -3.20 22.44 -4.47
C GLU A 250 -4.70 22.63 -4.17
N GLU A 251 -5.40 23.39 -5.01
CA GLU A 251 -6.86 23.57 -4.90
C GLU A 251 -7.62 22.24 -4.97
N ILE A 252 -7.22 21.33 -5.89
CA ILE A 252 -7.86 20.02 -6.03
C ILE A 252 -7.73 19.20 -4.74
N VAL A 253 -6.56 19.17 -4.14
CA VAL A 253 -6.33 18.37 -2.94
C VAL A 253 -6.94 19.03 -1.70
N GLN A 254 -6.97 20.37 -1.60
CA GLN A 254 -7.74 21.06 -0.55
C GLN A 254 -9.25 20.78 -0.66
N LYS A 255 -9.81 20.84 -1.87
CA LYS A 255 -11.20 20.43 -2.12
C LYS A 255 -11.45 18.96 -1.80
N ASN A 256 -10.43 18.11 -1.71
CA ASN A 256 -10.62 16.71 -1.40
C ASN A 256 -11.27 16.50 -0.03
N THR A 257 -10.87 17.30 0.96
CA THR A 257 -11.32 17.14 2.35
C THR A 257 -12.82 17.32 2.50
N GLN A 258 -13.41 18.26 1.73
CA GLN A 258 -14.82 18.62 1.87
C GLN A 258 -15.69 18.16 0.69
N VAL A 259 -15.12 18.17 -0.52
CA VAL A 259 -15.88 18.03 -1.78
C VAL A 259 -15.66 16.65 -2.41
N TYR A 260 -14.42 16.28 -2.71
CA TYR A 260 -14.16 15.07 -3.52
C TYR A 260 -14.13 13.77 -2.70
N ARG A 261 -13.68 13.83 -1.44
CA ARG A 261 -13.60 12.70 -0.50
C ARG A 261 -12.87 11.47 -1.09
N LEU A 262 -11.81 11.71 -1.87
CA LEU A 262 -10.91 10.68 -2.38
C LEU A 262 -10.15 10.05 -1.22
N SER A 263 -10.10 8.72 -1.22
CA SER A 263 -9.34 7.93 -0.23
C SER A 263 -7.85 7.88 -0.50
N GLU A 264 -7.41 8.12 -1.73
CA GLU A 264 -6.00 7.99 -2.11
C GLU A 264 -5.57 9.06 -3.12
N ILE A 265 -4.46 9.75 -2.82
CA ILE A 265 -3.85 10.75 -3.70
C ILE A 265 -2.36 10.45 -3.81
N ARG A 266 -1.86 10.36 -5.04
CA ARG A 266 -0.45 10.12 -5.34
C ARG A 266 0.12 11.25 -6.18
N LEU A 267 1.20 11.84 -5.68
CA LEU A 267 1.93 12.96 -6.27
C LEU A 267 3.43 12.65 -6.31
N ASN A 268 3.81 11.44 -6.73
CA ASN A 268 5.22 11.06 -6.75
C ASN A 268 5.96 11.76 -7.91
N GLU A 269 7.19 12.23 -7.70
CA GLU A 269 8.04 12.87 -8.73
C GLU A 269 7.32 13.99 -9.53
N VAL A 270 6.53 14.83 -8.85
CA VAL A 270 5.86 15.98 -9.48
C VAL A 270 6.71 17.25 -9.46
N ILE A 271 7.70 17.29 -8.57
CA ILE A 271 8.74 18.32 -8.48
C ILE A 271 10.11 17.70 -8.75
N ILE A 272 10.74 18.12 -9.86
CA ILE A 272 12.05 17.63 -10.32
C ILE A 272 13.12 18.72 -10.10
N LYS A 273 14.41 18.36 -10.14
CA LYS A 273 15.64 19.15 -9.87
C LYS A 273 15.73 20.60 -10.42
N LYS A 274 14.84 21.05 -11.31
CA LYS A 274 14.81 22.42 -11.87
C LYS A 274 13.57 23.22 -11.46
N SER A 275 12.79 22.72 -10.49
CA SER A 275 11.57 23.38 -10.04
C SER A 275 11.91 24.63 -9.23
N SER A 276 11.15 25.70 -9.41
CA SER A 276 11.33 26.93 -8.63
C SER A 276 11.06 26.69 -7.13
N ALA A 277 11.69 27.47 -6.25
CA ALA A 277 11.42 27.46 -4.80
C ALA A 277 9.92 27.67 -4.48
N VAL A 278 9.20 28.41 -5.33
CA VAL A 278 7.74 28.62 -5.21
C VAL A 278 6.96 27.31 -5.43
N ALA A 279 7.35 26.51 -6.42
CA ALA A 279 6.73 25.22 -6.71
C ALA A 279 6.91 24.25 -5.53
N ILE A 280 8.12 24.19 -5.00
CA ILE A 280 8.49 23.44 -3.80
C ILE A 280 7.56 23.87 -2.66
N LYS A 281 7.58 25.14 -2.25
CA LYS A 281 6.75 25.67 -1.16
C LYS A 281 5.25 25.35 -1.30
N ARG A 282 4.68 25.35 -2.50
CA ARG A 282 3.25 25.04 -2.74
C ARG A 282 2.90 23.57 -2.52
N LEU A 283 3.72 22.65 -3.04
CA LEU A 283 3.49 21.22 -2.80
C LEU A 283 3.55 20.89 -1.31
N TRP A 284 4.30 21.67 -0.53
CA TRP A 284 4.40 21.50 0.91
C TRP A 284 3.30 22.17 1.69
N SER A 285 2.89 23.38 1.32
CA SER A 285 1.62 23.96 1.77
C SER A 285 0.49 22.94 1.61
N LEU A 286 0.49 22.22 0.48
CA LEU A 286 -0.45 21.17 0.23
C LEU A 286 -0.30 19.96 1.16
N ALA A 287 0.87 19.34 1.24
CA ALA A 287 1.10 18.20 2.11
C ALA A 287 0.79 18.52 3.58
N ALA A 288 1.18 19.70 4.05
CA ALA A 288 0.87 20.20 5.37
C ALA A 288 -0.63 20.40 5.56
N SER A 289 -1.34 21.03 4.61
CA SER A 289 -2.80 21.23 4.71
C SER A 289 -3.55 19.91 4.84
N VAL A 290 -3.17 18.89 4.07
CA VAL A 290 -3.74 17.55 4.14
C VAL A 290 -3.56 16.94 5.53
N LEU A 291 -2.38 17.11 6.12
CA LEU A 291 -2.07 16.54 7.43
C LEU A 291 -2.67 17.35 8.60
N ILE A 292 -2.75 18.68 8.48
CA ILE A 292 -3.36 19.56 9.49
C ILE A 292 -4.88 19.38 9.51
N GLU A 293 -5.53 19.30 8.35
CA GLU A 293 -6.97 19.04 8.28
C GLU A 293 -7.30 17.64 8.82
N ALA A 294 -6.41 16.67 8.56
CA ALA A 294 -6.50 15.34 9.11
C ALA A 294 -6.34 15.28 10.65
N SER A 295 -5.57 16.20 11.25
CA SER A 295 -5.40 16.30 12.71
C SER A 295 -6.46 17.18 13.38
N SER A 296 -7.03 18.15 12.67
CA SER A 296 -8.05 19.09 13.16
C SER A 296 -9.47 18.50 13.18
N GLY A 297 -9.60 17.17 13.00
CA GLY A 297 -10.87 16.47 13.14
C GLY A 297 -11.51 16.89 14.45
N THR A 298 -12.57 17.69 14.37
CA THR A 298 -13.29 18.22 15.51
C THR A 298 -13.66 17.03 16.38
N LEU A 299 -13.10 16.97 17.60
CA LEU A 299 -13.63 16.10 18.64
C LEU A 299 -15.15 16.34 18.63
N PRO A 300 -15.98 15.30 18.44
CA PRO A 300 -17.42 15.47 18.57
C PRO A 300 -17.61 16.01 19.98
N THR A 301 -17.98 17.29 20.07
CA THR A 301 -18.39 17.87 21.33
C THR A 301 -19.59 17.05 21.76
N ASP A 302 -19.49 16.40 22.92
CA ASP A 302 -20.42 15.37 23.43
C ASP A 302 -21.87 15.87 23.64
N ASP A 303 -22.17 17.10 23.25
CA ASP A 303 -23.42 17.78 23.51
C ASP A 303 -24.14 18.11 22.20
N THR A 304 -24.80 17.13 21.58
CA THR A 304 -26.18 17.31 21.09
C THR A 304 -26.80 16.02 20.58
N HIS A 305 -27.95 15.70 21.18
CA HIS A 305 -28.79 14.55 20.86
C HIS A 305 -29.23 14.48 19.40
N GLY A 306 -29.05 13.29 18.82
CA GLY A 306 -30.05 12.68 17.93
C GLY A 306 -30.14 13.25 16.52
N GLN A 307 -29.11 13.05 15.70
CA GLN A 307 -29.31 12.90 14.26
C GLN A 307 -28.53 11.69 13.72
N THR A 308 -29.23 10.94 12.87
CA THR A 308 -28.82 9.69 12.24
C THR A 308 -27.39 9.74 11.71
N GLN A 309 -26.57 8.81 12.20
CA GLN A 309 -25.23 8.47 11.72
C GLN A 309 -25.25 8.20 10.20
N SER A 310 -25.06 9.25 9.40
CA SER A 310 -24.47 9.05 8.09
C SER A 310 -23.02 8.68 8.38
N VAL A 311 -22.63 7.46 8.01
CA VAL A 311 -21.24 7.00 8.08
C VAL A 311 -20.46 7.84 7.08
N GLU A 312 -20.07 9.04 7.50
CA GLU A 312 -19.23 9.92 6.71
C GLU A 312 -17.93 9.17 6.49
N GLN A 313 -17.62 8.90 5.23
CA GLN A 313 -16.37 8.25 4.87
C GLN A 313 -15.22 9.07 5.46
N PRO A 314 -14.24 8.40 6.09
CA PRO A 314 -13.12 9.12 6.63
C PRO A 314 -12.39 9.86 5.51
N PRO A 315 -11.75 10.99 5.86
CA PRO A 315 -10.89 11.75 4.96
C PRO A 315 -9.81 10.88 4.33
N LEU A 316 -9.05 11.46 3.40
CA LEU A 316 -7.92 10.84 2.70
C LEU A 316 -7.20 9.81 3.59
N ARG A 317 -7.04 8.57 3.10
CA ARG A 317 -6.41 7.46 3.84
C ARG A 317 -4.98 7.20 3.38
N ARG A 318 -4.69 7.43 2.10
CA ARG A 318 -3.37 7.17 1.53
C ARG A 318 -2.85 8.40 0.81
N PHE A 319 -1.66 8.84 1.22
CA PHE A 319 -0.99 9.96 0.59
C PHE A 319 0.43 9.57 0.21
N GLN A 320 0.79 9.76 -1.06
CA GLN A 320 2.12 9.45 -1.56
C GLN A 320 2.74 10.68 -2.20
N VAL A 321 3.91 11.09 -1.71
CA VAL A 321 4.70 12.22 -2.21
C VAL A 321 6.15 11.81 -2.44
N GLY A 322 6.39 10.53 -2.71
CA GLY A 322 7.71 9.96 -2.98
C GLY A 322 8.41 10.61 -4.18
N LEU A 323 9.73 10.44 -4.28
CA LEU A 323 10.59 10.91 -5.39
C LEU A 323 10.64 12.43 -5.61
N ASN A 324 9.87 13.22 -4.85
CA ASN A 324 9.97 14.68 -4.88
C ASN A 324 11.23 15.16 -4.17
N ASN A 325 11.78 16.27 -4.64
CA ASN A 325 12.88 16.94 -3.95
C ASN A 325 12.35 17.66 -2.70
N LEU A 326 12.31 16.95 -1.57
CA LEU A 326 12.03 17.56 -0.27
C LEU A 326 13.30 18.22 0.28
N GLU A 327 13.16 19.45 0.75
CA GLU A 327 14.13 20.10 1.66
C GLU A 327 13.79 19.78 3.12
N LEU A 328 14.70 20.08 4.03
CA LEU A 328 14.60 19.74 5.45
C LEU A 328 13.34 20.29 6.11
N GLU A 329 13.00 21.54 5.81
CA GLU A 329 11.86 22.28 6.37
C GLU A 329 10.53 21.57 6.05
N HIS A 330 10.46 20.89 4.91
CA HIS A 330 9.27 20.16 4.48
C HIS A 330 9.11 18.85 5.24
N TYR A 331 10.23 18.18 5.48
CA TYR A 331 10.28 17.02 6.36
C TYR A 331 9.90 17.36 7.80
N ALA A 332 10.43 18.49 8.29
CA ALA A 332 10.11 19.04 9.59
C ALA A 332 8.62 19.32 9.74
N ALA A 333 8.03 20.01 8.76
CA ALA A 333 6.60 20.30 8.71
C ALA A 333 5.73 19.04 8.70
N ILE A 334 6.06 18.04 7.86
CA ILE A 334 5.31 16.77 7.78
C ILE A 334 5.35 16.03 9.11
N CYS A 335 6.55 15.84 9.68
CA CYS A 335 6.71 15.11 10.94
C CYS A 335 6.06 15.87 12.10
N ALA A 336 6.13 17.20 12.10
CA ALA A 336 5.41 18.04 13.06
C ALA A 336 3.89 17.94 12.90
N CYS A 337 3.32 17.85 11.69
CA CYS A 337 1.88 17.60 11.55
C CYS A 337 1.50 16.22 12.10
N LEU A 338 2.23 15.18 11.69
CA LEU A 338 1.99 13.79 12.13
C LEU A 338 2.02 13.65 13.65
N ARG A 339 2.84 14.47 14.32
CA ARG A 339 2.95 14.50 15.77
C ARG A 339 1.63 14.87 16.48
N TYR A 340 0.82 15.74 15.89
CA TYR A 340 -0.42 16.26 16.48
C TYR A 340 -1.68 15.52 16.01
N GLY A 341 -1.54 14.46 15.22
CA GLY A 341 -2.64 13.66 14.70
C GLY A 341 -2.50 13.39 13.20
N CYS A 342 -3.11 12.31 12.75
CA CYS A 342 -3.08 11.91 11.35
C CYS A 342 -4.20 10.93 11.06
N SER A 343 -5.11 11.27 10.15
CA SER A 343 -6.16 10.38 9.66
C SER A 343 -5.72 9.46 8.53
N LEU A 344 -4.47 9.57 8.05
CA LEU A 344 -3.96 8.69 7.01
C LEU A 344 -3.75 7.30 7.60
N ASP A 345 -4.12 6.27 6.85
CA ASP A 345 -3.72 4.89 7.10
C ASP A 345 -2.28 4.64 6.60
N ALA A 346 -1.90 5.27 5.48
CA ALA A 346 -0.60 5.07 4.83
C ALA A 346 0.03 6.37 4.29
N LEU A 347 1.33 6.51 4.51
CA LEU A 347 2.15 7.62 4.01
C LEU A 347 3.40 7.08 3.31
N SER A 348 3.65 7.51 2.08
CA SER A 348 4.90 7.23 1.37
C SER A 348 5.75 8.49 1.19
N LEU A 349 6.94 8.44 1.77
CA LEU A 349 8.05 9.40 1.61
C LEU A 349 9.22 8.77 0.85
N ALA A 350 8.99 7.66 0.13
CA ALA A 350 10.04 6.92 -0.56
C ALA A 350 10.89 7.84 -1.46
N GLN A 351 12.21 7.68 -1.38
CA GLN A 351 13.19 8.39 -2.22
C GLN A 351 12.99 9.90 -2.21
N THR A 352 12.67 10.51 -1.08
CA THR A 352 12.61 11.97 -0.96
C THR A 352 13.86 12.56 -0.32
N MET A 353 14.56 11.80 0.53
CA MET A 353 15.83 12.22 1.16
C MET A 353 17.04 12.15 0.24
N TRP A 354 16.93 11.52 -0.94
CA TRP A 354 18.11 11.12 -1.70
C TRP A 354 18.96 12.27 -2.25
N LYS A 355 18.38 13.47 -2.41
CA LYS A 355 19.07 14.67 -2.89
C LYS A 355 19.43 15.66 -1.78
N MET A 356 19.04 15.38 -0.55
CA MET A 356 19.34 16.23 0.59
C MET A 356 20.83 16.23 0.90
N SER A 357 21.32 17.33 1.47
CA SER A 357 22.68 17.37 2.00
C SER A 357 22.86 16.30 3.09
N PRO A 358 24.08 15.81 3.36
CA PRO A 358 24.31 14.88 4.47
C PRO A 358 23.73 15.39 5.80
N ARG A 359 23.91 16.68 6.12
CA ARG A 359 23.38 17.31 7.34
C ARG A 359 21.85 17.26 7.39
N ASP A 360 21.18 17.64 6.30
CA ASP A 360 19.71 17.64 6.24
C ASP A 360 19.13 16.23 6.34
N ARG A 361 19.83 15.22 5.79
CA ARG A 361 19.44 13.82 5.96
C ARG A 361 19.48 13.40 7.41
N LEU A 362 20.55 13.72 8.16
CA LEU A 362 20.62 13.45 9.59
C LEU A 362 19.44 14.07 10.32
N GLN A 363 19.17 15.35 10.05
CA GLN A 363 18.08 16.06 10.71
C GLN A 363 16.69 15.53 10.31
N SER A 364 16.52 15.04 9.08
CA SER A 364 15.29 14.39 8.63
C SER A 364 15.05 13.06 9.36
N TRP A 365 16.12 12.29 9.63
CA TRP A 365 16.03 11.10 10.48
C TRP A 365 15.69 11.46 11.94
N ARG A 366 16.22 12.55 12.49
CA ARG A 366 15.78 13.05 13.82
C ARG A 366 14.29 13.38 13.83
N TRP A 367 13.78 14.02 12.77
CA TRP A 367 12.36 14.30 12.63
C TRP A 367 11.50 13.04 12.54
N LEU A 368 11.94 12.01 11.82
CA LEU A 368 11.24 10.73 11.79
C LEU A 368 11.21 10.07 13.18
N ALA A 369 12.33 10.08 13.92
CA ALA A 369 12.39 9.57 15.29
C ALA A 369 11.32 10.27 16.16
N PHE A 370 11.35 11.59 16.18
CA PHE A 370 10.46 12.38 17.04
C PHE A 370 8.98 12.33 16.61
N GLY A 371 8.70 12.52 15.33
CA GLY A 371 7.33 12.61 14.81
C GLY A 371 6.57 11.27 14.83
N LEU A 372 7.29 10.16 14.65
CA LEU A 372 6.67 8.83 14.49
C LEU A 372 6.89 7.90 15.68
N PHE A 373 8.11 7.83 16.22
CA PHE A 373 8.52 6.74 17.12
C PHE A 373 8.75 7.19 18.57
N TYR A 374 8.91 8.50 18.82
CA TYR A 374 9.00 9.02 20.18
C TYR A 374 7.61 9.01 20.85
N PRO A 375 7.48 8.62 22.13
CA PRO A 375 6.23 8.65 22.89
C PRO A 375 5.43 9.94 22.69
N ARG A 376 4.12 9.83 22.41
CA ARG A 376 3.23 10.99 22.19
C ARG A 376 2.47 11.35 23.44
N CYS A 377 2.12 12.63 23.56
CA CYS A 377 1.11 13.11 24.48
C CYS A 377 -0.24 12.41 24.22
N LYS A 378 -0.96 12.00 25.28
CA LYS A 378 -2.18 11.17 25.16
C LYS A 378 -3.27 11.89 24.37
N ARG A 379 -3.29 13.23 24.47
CA ARG A 379 -4.22 14.10 23.73
C ARG A 379 -4.11 13.89 22.21
N PHE A 380 -2.91 13.70 21.69
CA PHE A 380 -2.66 13.54 20.26
C PHE A 380 -2.66 12.08 19.79
N ASP A 381 -2.37 11.12 20.68
CA ASP A 381 -2.30 9.70 20.32
C ASP A 381 -3.64 9.16 19.78
N SER A 382 -4.77 9.59 20.36
CA SER A 382 -6.11 9.19 19.91
C SER A 382 -6.47 9.66 18.49
N LEU A 383 -5.78 10.69 17.99
CA LEU A 383 -5.99 11.28 16.66
C LEU A 383 -5.05 10.66 15.61
N PHE A 384 -4.15 9.76 16.02
CA PHE A 384 -3.13 9.19 15.16
C PHE A 384 -3.54 7.80 14.63
N GLN A 385 -3.71 7.69 13.31
CA GLN A 385 -4.18 6.47 12.64
C GLN A 385 -3.16 5.88 11.66
N LEU A 386 -2.00 6.51 11.50
CA LEU A 386 -0.99 6.07 10.54
C LEU A 386 -0.40 4.73 10.93
N ARG A 387 -0.53 3.76 10.03
CA ARG A 387 -0.03 2.40 10.21
C ARG A 387 1.10 2.11 9.23
N GLU A 388 0.92 2.45 7.95
CA GLU A 388 1.89 2.13 6.91
C GLU A 388 2.79 3.34 6.60
N ILE A 389 4.10 3.14 6.70
CA ILE A 389 5.10 4.15 6.41
C ILE A 389 6.08 3.57 5.37
N ASP A 390 6.13 4.20 4.22
CA ASP A 390 7.07 3.84 3.16
C ASP A 390 8.22 4.84 3.07
N LEU A 391 9.40 4.35 3.46
CA LEU A 391 10.69 5.03 3.42
C LEU A 391 11.63 4.34 2.41
N GLY A 392 11.10 3.67 1.38
CA GLY A 392 11.94 3.01 0.38
C GLY A 392 12.94 3.98 -0.27
N GLY A 393 14.19 3.56 -0.48
CA GLY A 393 15.22 4.34 -1.15
C GLY A 393 15.80 5.50 -0.35
N VAL A 394 15.56 5.56 0.96
CA VAL A 394 16.26 6.49 1.86
C VAL A 394 17.69 6.02 2.13
N TYR A 395 18.53 6.94 2.62
CA TYR A 395 19.89 6.62 3.05
C TYR A 395 19.90 6.18 4.51
N ALA A 396 20.26 4.93 4.77
CA ALA A 396 20.35 4.34 6.11
C ALA A 396 21.80 4.29 6.61
N LEU A 397 22.50 5.42 6.53
CA LEU A 397 23.90 5.53 6.99
C LEU A 397 23.98 5.38 8.51
N LYS A 398 25.09 4.82 9.03
CA LYS A 398 25.32 4.68 10.47
C LYS A 398 25.14 5.99 11.25
N SER A 399 25.63 7.11 10.73
CA SER A 399 25.45 8.43 11.37
C SER A 399 23.99 8.89 11.41
N ALA A 400 23.20 8.54 10.39
CA ALA A 400 21.77 8.87 10.32
C ALA A 400 20.96 8.08 11.33
N ILE A 401 21.24 6.77 11.44
CA ILE A 401 20.62 5.93 12.47
C ILE A 401 21.06 6.35 13.87
N ALA A 402 22.33 6.70 14.08
CA ALA A 402 22.79 7.22 15.36
C ALA A 402 22.04 8.50 15.76
N ALA A 403 21.86 9.44 14.83
CA ALA A 403 21.07 10.66 15.06
C ALA A 403 19.59 10.36 15.37
N PHE A 404 19.00 9.37 14.69
CA PHE A 404 17.64 8.88 14.98
C PHE A 404 17.54 8.35 16.42
N ILE A 405 18.43 7.43 16.81
CA ILE A 405 18.45 6.81 18.14
C ILE A 405 18.74 7.84 19.23
N GLU A 406 19.66 8.77 19.00
CA GLU A 406 19.94 9.90 19.90
C GLU A 406 18.68 10.72 20.17
N THR A 407 17.89 11.00 19.12
CA THR A 407 16.65 11.76 19.24
C THR A 407 15.56 11.00 20.00
N LEU A 408 15.51 9.66 19.85
CA LEU A 408 14.61 8.83 20.66
C LEU A 408 14.95 8.89 22.15
N LYS A 409 16.23 9.04 22.50
CA LYS A 409 16.68 9.15 23.89
C LYS A 409 16.48 10.57 24.43
N ASN A 410 16.73 11.58 23.61
CA ASN A 410 16.57 12.98 23.97
C ASN A 410 15.98 13.79 22.80
N PRO A 411 14.70 14.21 22.86
CA PRO A 411 14.07 14.99 21.79
C PRO A 411 14.72 16.37 21.60
N ALA A 412 15.41 16.93 22.61
CA ALA A 412 16.17 18.18 22.48
C ALA A 412 17.30 18.08 21.44
N ALA A 413 17.78 16.87 21.11
CA ALA A 413 18.73 16.66 20.01
C ALA A 413 18.18 17.16 18.66
N LEU A 414 16.84 17.21 18.50
CA LEU A 414 16.20 17.80 17.33
C LEU A 414 16.42 19.32 17.27
N ALA A 415 16.27 20.03 18.40
CA ALA A 415 16.41 21.49 18.47
C ALA A 415 17.86 21.97 18.33
N PHE A 416 18.81 21.19 18.83
CA PHE A 416 20.25 21.54 18.82
C PHE A 416 21.05 20.76 17.77
N GLU A 417 20.38 20.09 16.83
CA GLU A 417 20.98 19.30 15.74
C GLU A 417 22.00 18.24 16.21
N GLY A 418 21.79 17.65 17.39
CA GLY A 418 22.68 16.67 18.03
C GLY A 418 23.76 17.26 18.94
N ASN A 419 23.81 18.58 19.09
CA ASN A 419 24.72 19.24 20.05
C ASN A 419 24.10 19.39 21.45
N ALA A 420 23.01 18.67 21.74
CA ALA A 420 22.28 18.78 23.01
C ALA A 420 23.09 18.25 24.23
N VAL A 421 24.21 17.56 23.98
CA VAL A 421 25.01 16.85 24.99
C VAL A 421 25.68 17.77 26.02
N ASP A 422 25.89 19.05 25.69
CA ASP A 422 26.68 19.97 26.54
C ASP A 422 25.84 20.95 27.39
N THR A 423 24.52 20.80 27.44
CA THR A 423 23.68 21.60 28.34
C THR A 423 22.97 20.67 29.32
N GLU A 424 23.44 20.62 30.58
CA GLU A 424 22.81 19.85 31.67
C GLU A 424 21.31 20.14 31.82
N ALA A 425 20.85 21.32 31.38
CA ALA A 425 19.44 21.70 31.29
C ALA A 425 18.65 20.92 30.22
N SER A 426 19.25 20.60 29.07
CA SER A 426 18.60 19.89 27.95
C SER A 426 18.54 18.38 28.14
N ALA A 427 19.42 17.80 28.96
CA ALA A 427 19.42 16.36 29.25
C ALA A 427 18.26 15.91 30.17
N LYS A 428 17.60 16.85 30.86
CA LYS A 428 16.45 16.60 31.74
C LYS A 428 15.12 17.14 31.18
N TYR A 429 15.17 17.86 30.05
CA TYR A 429 13.99 18.47 29.46
C TYR A 429 13.24 17.43 28.61
N GLY A 430 12.32 16.70 29.26
CA GLY A 430 11.37 15.85 28.55
C GLY A 430 10.42 16.67 27.66
N VAL A 431 9.63 16.00 26.83
CA VAL A 431 8.54 16.69 26.10
C VAL A 431 7.51 17.19 27.10
N ARG A 432 7.16 18.48 27.01
CA ARG A 432 6.12 19.13 27.82
C ARG A 432 5.02 19.68 26.93
N LEU A 433 3.79 19.73 27.42
CA LEU A 433 2.73 20.49 26.77
C LEU A 433 2.75 21.93 27.28
N SER A 434 3.04 22.87 26.39
CA SER A 434 3.10 24.28 26.68
C SER A 434 1.97 25.03 25.98
N MET A 435 1.20 25.77 26.75
CA MET A 435 0.15 26.63 26.26
C MET A 435 0.74 27.99 25.88
N VAL A 436 0.70 28.34 24.60
CA VAL A 436 1.30 29.57 24.08
C VAL A 436 0.23 30.63 23.83
N ALA A 437 0.43 31.82 24.37
CA ALA A 437 -0.51 32.93 24.28
C ALA A 437 -0.78 33.37 22.83
N SER A 438 -1.97 33.94 22.59
CA SER A 438 -2.25 34.63 21.32
C SER A 438 -1.29 35.80 21.11
N GLN A 439 -0.99 36.12 19.85
CA GLN A 439 -0.02 37.14 19.42
C GLN A 439 1.44 36.82 19.75
N ALA A 440 1.72 35.64 20.31
CA ALA A 440 3.10 35.17 20.45
C ALA A 440 3.76 35.07 19.07
N VAL A 441 5.01 35.55 19.01
CA VAL A 441 5.82 35.49 17.80
C VAL A 441 6.69 34.23 17.86
N ILE A 442 6.59 33.41 16.83
CA ILE A 442 7.42 32.22 16.67
C ILE A 442 8.63 32.57 15.82
N PHE A 443 9.83 32.36 16.37
CA PHE A 443 11.11 32.65 15.74
C PHE A 443 11.80 31.38 15.23
N ALA A 444 12.64 31.53 14.21
CA ALA A 444 13.45 30.42 13.72
C ALA A 444 14.62 30.06 14.65
N LYS A 445 15.02 30.97 15.55
CA LYS A 445 16.16 30.84 16.45
C LYS A 445 15.86 31.51 17.80
N PRO A 446 16.49 31.06 18.90
CA PRO A 446 16.33 31.63 20.24
C PRO A 446 17.18 32.89 20.43
N GLU A 447 17.01 33.88 19.56
CA GLU A 447 17.76 35.14 19.60
C GLU A 447 16.84 36.34 19.39
N ASN A 448 17.07 37.41 20.16
CA ASN A 448 16.36 38.67 20.00
C ASN A 448 16.69 39.28 18.63
N GLY A 449 15.67 39.51 17.80
CA GLY A 449 15.83 40.01 16.42
C GLY A 449 15.90 38.91 15.35
N ALA A 450 15.75 37.64 15.73
CA ALA A 450 15.54 36.56 14.77
C ALA A 450 14.37 36.86 13.83
N LYS A 451 14.45 36.33 12.60
CA LYS A 451 13.35 36.45 11.65
C LYS A 451 12.11 35.72 12.20
N PRO A 452 10.95 36.40 12.33
CA PRO A 452 9.71 35.74 12.72
C PRO A 452 9.28 34.78 11.61
N ILE A 453 8.87 33.58 12.00
CA ILE A 453 8.25 32.59 11.12
C ILE A 453 6.76 32.90 10.97
N THR A 454 6.08 33.05 12.11
CA THR A 454 4.63 33.30 12.18
C THR A 454 4.26 33.98 13.50
N ILE A 455 3.04 34.51 13.57
CA ILE A 455 2.43 35.07 14.77
C ILE A 455 1.17 34.26 15.06
N LEU A 456 1.01 33.80 16.29
CA LEU A 456 -0.17 33.03 16.67
C LEU A 456 -1.41 33.91 16.69
N ALA A 457 -2.41 33.54 15.89
CA ALA A 457 -3.70 34.25 15.89
C ALA A 457 -4.47 34.03 17.20
N GLN A 458 -4.34 32.83 17.79
CA GLN A 458 -5.05 32.40 18.98
C GLN A 458 -4.12 31.65 19.93
N GLN A 459 -4.51 31.61 21.20
CA GLN A 459 -3.82 30.79 22.18
C GLN A 459 -3.87 29.32 21.75
N THR A 460 -2.71 28.67 21.68
CA THR A 460 -2.55 27.33 21.10
C THR A 460 -1.62 26.49 21.97
N GLU A 461 -1.94 25.23 22.14
CA GLU A 461 -1.11 24.27 22.84
C GLU A 461 -0.07 23.66 21.90
N PHE A 462 1.19 23.60 22.34
CA PHE A 462 2.28 22.93 21.63
C PHE A 462 3.10 22.06 22.55
N GLU A 463 3.63 20.96 22.02
CA GLU A 463 4.76 20.26 22.61
C GLU A 463 6.01 21.12 22.56
N SER A 464 6.62 21.32 23.72
CA SER A 464 7.93 21.95 23.89
C SER A 464 8.99 20.89 24.21
N ILE A 465 10.15 21.02 23.58
CA ILE A 465 11.22 20.00 23.61
C ILE A 465 12.57 20.51 24.12
N ALA A 466 12.73 21.83 24.29
CA ALA A 466 13.96 22.45 24.76
C ALA A 466 13.73 23.88 25.25
N GLU A 467 14.66 24.40 26.04
CA GLU A 467 14.74 25.80 26.44
C GLU A 467 16.13 26.36 26.14
N SER A 468 16.21 27.64 25.78
CA SER A 468 17.47 28.33 25.55
C SER A 468 17.28 29.84 25.60
N ASN A 469 18.11 30.56 26.37
CA ASN A 469 18.17 32.03 26.40
C ASN A 469 16.83 32.74 26.65
N GLY A 470 15.97 32.18 27.52
CA GLY A 470 14.62 32.72 27.76
C GLY A 470 13.63 32.47 26.62
N PHE A 471 13.92 31.51 25.75
CA PHE A 471 13.01 30.99 24.74
C PHE A 471 12.73 29.51 24.96
N VAL A 472 11.52 29.10 24.61
CA VAL A 472 11.05 27.72 24.61
C VAL A 472 10.93 27.24 23.17
N CYS A 473 11.52 26.09 22.85
CA CYS A 473 11.41 25.45 21.55
C CYS A 473 10.12 24.64 21.49
N VAL A 474 9.20 25.03 20.61
CA VAL A 474 7.89 24.42 20.40
C VAL A 474 7.81 23.74 19.03
N VAL A 475 7.12 22.61 18.97
CA VAL A 475 6.82 21.89 17.73
C VAL A 475 5.56 22.47 17.12
N THR A 476 5.67 23.14 15.98
CA THR A 476 4.57 23.81 15.29
C THR A 476 4.10 22.98 14.08
N PRO A 477 2.85 22.47 14.07
CA PRO A 477 2.29 21.75 12.93
C PRO A 477 2.42 22.53 11.61
N GLY A 478 2.86 21.86 10.55
CA GLY A 478 3.04 22.45 9.22
C GLY A 478 4.26 23.34 9.06
N ILE A 479 5.03 23.54 10.12
CA ILE A 479 6.24 24.36 10.12
C ILE A 479 7.46 23.53 10.54
N GLY A 480 7.39 22.81 11.65
CA GLY A 480 8.56 22.16 12.26
C GLY A 480 8.84 22.72 13.65
N LEU A 481 10.09 23.11 13.92
CA LEU A 481 10.45 23.75 15.19
C LEU A 481 10.33 25.27 15.11
N GLY A 482 9.92 25.87 16.21
CA GLY A 482 9.91 27.30 16.43
C GLY A 482 10.32 27.65 17.85
N TRP A 483 10.79 28.88 18.06
CA TRP A 483 11.18 29.39 19.37
C TRP A 483 10.24 30.51 19.77
N VAL A 484 9.71 30.44 20.99
CA VAL A 484 8.81 31.45 21.56
C VAL A 484 9.43 31.98 22.85
N ALA A 485 9.38 33.28 23.08
CA ALA A 485 9.89 33.84 24.33
C ALA A 485 9.08 33.32 25.52
N GLU A 486 9.76 33.02 26.62
CA GLU A 486 9.19 32.40 27.82
C GLU A 486 8.00 33.19 28.39
N ASP A 487 8.02 34.52 28.28
CA ASP A 487 6.94 35.41 28.69
C ASP A 487 5.60 35.16 27.98
N PHE A 488 5.60 34.46 26.83
CA PHE A 488 4.39 34.08 26.09
C PHE A 488 3.88 32.67 26.44
N ILE A 489 4.58 31.93 27.31
CA ILE A 489 4.14 30.63 27.79
C ILE A 489 3.19 30.84 28.98
N VAL A 490 1.91 30.50 28.78
CA VAL A 490 0.85 30.68 29.78
C VAL A 490 0.89 29.57 30.83
N SER A 491 1.13 28.35 30.40
CA SER A 491 1.29 27.18 31.26
C SER A 491 2.19 26.15 30.58
N SER A 492 2.83 25.30 31.38
CA SER A 492 3.62 24.16 30.91
C SER A 492 3.36 22.96 31.81
N GLU A 493 2.98 21.84 31.20
CA GLU A 493 2.61 20.60 31.88
C GLU A 493 3.53 19.46 31.43
N GLU A 494 4.08 18.72 32.39
CA GLU A 494 4.70 17.43 32.11
C GLU A 494 3.59 16.38 32.00
N GLU A 495 3.26 15.98 30.77
CA GLU A 495 2.37 14.85 30.56
C GLU A 495 3.22 13.57 30.55
N PRO A 496 2.92 12.56 31.40
CA PRO A 496 3.62 11.29 31.34
C PRO A 496 3.34 10.66 29.99
N ALA A 497 4.38 10.60 29.16
CA ALA A 497 4.28 9.94 27.88
C ALA A 497 3.98 8.45 28.13
N ASP A 498 3.01 7.90 27.38
CA ASP A 498 2.69 6.49 27.52
C ASP A 498 3.87 5.67 26.98
N GLU A 499 4.60 4.99 27.88
CA GLU A 499 5.73 4.15 27.48
C GLU A 499 5.26 2.96 26.64
N GLU A 500 3.98 2.56 26.78
CA GLU A 500 3.32 1.58 25.93
C GLU A 500 2.61 2.28 24.77
N GLN A 501 3.39 2.82 23.82
CA GLN A 501 2.82 3.26 22.54
C GLN A 501 2.05 2.09 21.89
N SER A 502 0.74 2.28 21.75
CA SER A 502 -0.17 1.27 21.21
C SER A 502 -0.05 1.08 19.69
N THR A 503 0.58 2.04 19.01
CA THR A 503 0.63 2.07 17.55
C THR A 503 1.62 1.04 17.02
N GLN A 504 1.12 0.13 16.18
CA GLN A 504 1.91 -0.88 15.49
C GLN A 504 2.06 -0.52 14.01
N TYR A 505 3.28 -0.24 13.59
CA TYR A 505 3.62 0.21 12.25
C TYR A 505 3.91 -0.93 11.28
N GLU A 506 3.60 -0.67 10.01
CA GLU A 506 4.05 -1.38 8.83
C GLU A 506 5.10 -0.53 8.14
N LEU A 507 6.36 -0.95 8.23
CA LEU A 507 7.50 -0.18 7.76
C LEU A 507 8.06 -0.77 6.47
N LEU A 508 8.05 0.01 5.39
CA LEU A 508 8.61 -0.35 4.11
C LEU A 508 9.94 0.40 3.91
N LEU A 509 11.02 -0.36 3.79
CA LEU A 509 12.40 0.11 3.67
C LEU A 509 13.06 -0.60 2.48
N ASN A 510 12.43 -0.52 1.30
CA ASN A 510 12.94 -1.16 0.09
C ASN A 510 14.08 -0.35 -0.55
N LEU A 511 15.00 -0.98 -1.28
CA LEU A 511 16.03 -0.28 -2.07
C LEU A 511 16.89 0.72 -1.27
N LEU A 512 17.23 0.43 -0.02
CA LEU A 512 17.99 1.34 0.83
C LEU A 512 19.33 1.68 0.20
N ASN A 513 19.68 2.96 0.28
CA ASN A 513 21.00 3.43 -0.10
C ASN A 513 21.91 3.38 1.12
N GLY A 514 23.02 2.66 1.01
CA GLY A 514 23.88 2.36 2.14
C GLY A 514 25.33 2.13 1.76
N ASP A 515 26.20 2.11 2.78
CA ASP A 515 27.56 1.60 2.69
C ASP A 515 27.68 0.25 3.44
N ASN A 516 28.88 -0.26 3.58
CA ASN A 516 29.14 -1.53 4.26
C ASN A 516 28.75 -1.54 5.76
N SER A 517 28.48 -0.39 6.38
CA SER A 517 28.03 -0.28 7.78
C SER A 517 26.51 -0.28 7.94
N THR A 518 25.77 -0.32 6.83
CA THR A 518 24.31 -0.29 6.81
C THR A 518 23.68 -1.48 7.53
N PRO A 519 24.17 -2.73 7.39
CA PRO A 519 23.57 -3.86 8.09
C PRO A 519 23.64 -3.72 9.63
N GLU A 520 24.76 -3.26 10.17
CA GLU A 520 24.91 -3.00 11.61
C GLU A 520 24.03 -1.84 12.06
N ALA A 521 24.00 -0.76 11.28
CA ALA A 521 23.14 0.39 11.57
C ALA A 521 21.66 -0.01 11.59
N LEU A 522 21.21 -0.82 10.63
CA LEU A 522 19.85 -1.37 10.62
C LEU A 522 19.59 -2.28 11.83
N GLY A 523 20.60 -3.03 12.28
CA GLY A 523 20.53 -3.77 13.54
C GLY A 523 20.18 -2.86 14.72
N GLU A 524 20.97 -1.81 14.94
CA GLU A 524 20.72 -0.81 16.00
C GLU A 524 19.35 -0.13 15.85
N PHE A 525 18.95 0.17 14.62
CA PHE A 525 17.64 0.76 14.32
C PHE A 525 16.49 -0.15 14.75
N PHE A 526 16.51 -1.44 14.37
CA PHE A 526 15.46 -2.38 14.75
C PHE A 526 15.47 -2.72 16.25
N GLU A 527 16.62 -2.67 16.92
CA GLU A 527 16.68 -2.76 18.38
C GLU A 527 15.97 -1.58 19.05
N ALA A 528 16.06 -0.38 18.48
CA ALA A 528 15.41 0.81 19.04
C ALA A 528 13.88 0.82 18.86
N ILE A 529 13.36 0.44 17.68
CA ILE A 529 11.93 0.59 17.35
C ILE A 529 11.15 -0.73 17.24
N GLY A 530 11.81 -1.88 17.36
CA GLY A 530 11.21 -3.17 17.01
C GLY A 530 9.86 -3.47 17.69
N LYS A 531 9.66 -3.04 18.93
CA LYS A 531 8.39 -3.23 19.66
C LYS A 531 7.20 -2.57 18.96
N GLN A 532 7.42 -1.50 18.22
CA GLN A 532 6.39 -0.77 17.49
C GLN A 532 6.13 -1.34 16.09
N LEU A 533 6.82 -2.41 15.67
CA LEU A 533 6.73 -2.94 14.31
C LEU A 533 5.87 -4.20 14.23
N ARG A 534 4.93 -4.21 13.28
CA ARG A 534 4.08 -5.36 12.91
C ARG A 534 4.44 -5.93 11.54
N LEU A 535 4.83 -5.07 10.60
CA LEU A 535 5.32 -5.48 9.29
C LEU A 535 6.64 -4.80 9.00
N VAL A 536 7.59 -5.56 8.45
CA VAL A 536 8.82 -5.03 7.88
C VAL A 536 8.98 -5.56 6.46
N ASN A 537 9.16 -4.63 5.53
CA ASN A 537 9.52 -4.93 4.14
C ASN A 537 10.91 -4.37 3.85
N LEU A 538 11.85 -5.27 3.56
CA LEU A 538 13.24 -4.98 3.22
C LEU A 538 13.58 -5.54 1.84
N SER A 539 12.63 -5.58 0.91
CA SER A 539 12.90 -6.09 -0.43
C SER A 539 13.97 -5.26 -1.16
N HIS A 540 14.74 -5.92 -2.02
CA HIS A 540 15.77 -5.30 -2.87
C HIS A 540 16.87 -4.58 -2.08
N ASN A 541 17.25 -5.12 -0.91
CA ASN A 541 18.32 -4.58 -0.08
C ASN A 541 19.59 -5.46 -0.12
N PRO A 542 20.77 -4.88 0.15
CA PRO A 542 22.00 -5.65 0.34
C PRO A 542 21.88 -6.61 1.55
N PRO A 543 22.82 -7.57 1.71
CA PRO A 543 22.73 -8.62 2.72
C PRO A 543 22.43 -8.11 4.13
N LEU A 544 21.43 -8.74 4.79
CA LEU A 544 20.79 -8.24 6.01
C LEU A 544 21.16 -9.02 7.29
N GLY A 545 22.21 -9.85 7.31
CA GLY A 545 22.46 -10.83 8.39
C GLY A 545 22.36 -10.26 9.82
N VAL A 546 23.03 -9.13 10.11
CA VAL A 546 22.97 -8.48 11.44
C VAL A 546 21.58 -7.89 11.73
N ALA A 547 20.96 -7.25 10.73
CA ALA A 547 19.62 -6.68 10.85
C ALA A 547 18.56 -7.75 11.10
N LEU A 548 18.67 -8.93 10.48
CA LEU A 548 17.75 -10.06 10.71
C LEU A 548 17.80 -10.56 12.15
N GLN A 549 18.99 -10.65 12.75
CA GLN A 549 19.11 -11.03 14.16
C GLN A 549 18.40 -10.02 15.07
N ALA A 550 18.58 -8.72 14.81
CA ALA A 550 17.88 -7.67 15.54
C ALA A 550 16.36 -7.74 15.34
N ILE A 551 15.88 -7.98 14.12
CA ILE A 551 14.44 -8.14 13.83
C ILE A 551 13.84 -9.30 14.64
N VAL A 552 14.47 -10.48 14.61
CA VAL A 552 13.98 -11.67 15.32
C VAL A 552 13.90 -11.42 16.82
N LYS A 553 14.92 -10.76 17.39
CA LYS A 553 15.06 -10.48 18.82
C LYS A 553 14.14 -9.36 19.31
N SER A 554 14.08 -8.25 18.59
CA SER A 554 13.53 -6.97 19.08
C SER A 554 12.13 -6.68 18.55
N CYS A 555 11.73 -7.23 17.40
CA CYS A 555 10.42 -6.96 16.82
C CYS A 555 9.32 -7.85 17.40
N VAL A 556 8.96 -7.59 18.66
CA VAL A 556 8.12 -8.50 19.46
C VAL A 556 6.67 -8.65 18.97
N ASN A 557 6.20 -7.69 18.17
CA ASN A 557 4.86 -7.66 17.59
C ASN A 557 4.84 -7.99 16.09
N MET A 558 5.96 -8.50 15.55
CA MET A 558 6.09 -8.79 14.13
C MET A 558 5.14 -9.91 13.68
N GLU A 559 4.25 -9.58 12.76
CA GLU A 559 3.34 -10.52 12.10
C GLU A 559 3.78 -10.80 10.65
N HIS A 560 4.50 -9.88 10.00
CA HIS A 560 4.81 -10.01 8.57
C HIS A 560 6.24 -9.56 8.24
N LEU A 561 6.97 -10.42 7.55
CA LEU A 561 8.34 -10.16 7.16
C LEU A 561 8.52 -10.42 5.67
N ILE A 562 8.89 -9.37 4.93
CA ILE A 562 9.09 -9.41 3.49
C ILE A 562 10.56 -9.09 3.21
N LEU A 563 11.26 -10.07 2.64
CA LEU A 563 12.69 -10.06 2.34
C LEU A 563 12.92 -10.50 0.88
N CYS A 564 12.04 -10.07 -0.03
CA CYS A 564 12.13 -10.47 -1.44
C CYS A 564 13.35 -9.83 -2.08
N ASP A 565 14.21 -10.59 -2.76
CA ASP A 565 15.43 -10.07 -3.38
C ASP A 565 16.30 -9.30 -2.37
N ALA A 566 16.43 -9.82 -1.15
CA ALA A 566 17.23 -9.22 -0.08
C ALA A 566 18.67 -9.78 -0.04
N ASN A 567 19.09 -10.44 -1.13
CA ASN A 567 20.39 -11.09 -1.28
C ASN A 567 20.76 -11.99 -0.08
N LEU A 568 19.78 -12.77 0.41
CA LEU A 568 19.98 -13.69 1.53
C LEU A 568 20.67 -14.96 1.06
N SER A 569 21.77 -15.32 1.73
CA SER A 569 22.37 -16.65 1.63
C SER A 569 21.76 -17.61 2.66
N ASP A 570 22.03 -18.91 2.52
CA ASP A 570 21.59 -19.91 3.51
C ASP A 570 22.13 -19.66 4.92
N ARG A 571 23.30 -19.02 5.03
CA ARG A 571 23.88 -18.64 6.33
C ARG A 571 23.11 -17.49 6.97
N ASP A 572 22.66 -16.53 6.17
CA ASP A 572 21.89 -15.38 6.64
C ASP A 572 20.49 -15.79 7.13
N MET A 573 20.00 -16.95 6.69
CA MET A 573 18.72 -17.50 7.13
C MET A 573 18.77 -18.07 8.56
N ALA A 574 19.94 -18.37 9.13
CA ALA A 574 20.05 -19.04 10.43
C ALA A 574 19.30 -18.31 11.58
N PRO A 575 19.44 -16.98 11.78
CA PRO A 575 18.68 -16.26 12.81
C PRO A 575 17.17 -16.33 12.59
N LEU A 576 16.72 -16.30 11.34
CA LEU A 576 15.31 -16.38 11.00
C LEU A 576 14.75 -17.78 11.31
N LEU A 577 15.49 -18.84 10.96
CA LEU A 577 15.10 -20.23 11.27
C LEU A 577 15.06 -20.50 12.77
N GLU A 578 16.02 -19.97 13.53
CA GLU A 578 16.00 -20.03 14.99
C GLU A 578 14.80 -19.25 15.55
N GLY A 579 14.54 -18.05 15.03
CA GLY A 579 13.38 -17.24 15.38
C GLY A 579 12.06 -17.95 15.14
N LEU A 580 11.91 -18.61 14.00
CA LEU A 580 10.72 -19.38 13.63
C LEU A 580 10.50 -20.60 14.53
N ARG A 581 11.57 -21.23 15.05
CA ARG A 581 11.47 -22.25 16.11
C ARG A 581 11.16 -21.64 17.49
N GLY A 582 11.40 -20.35 17.65
CA GLY A 582 11.26 -19.59 18.87
C GLY A 582 10.02 -18.68 18.90
N LYS A 583 10.15 -17.53 19.57
CA LYS A 583 9.04 -16.59 19.80
C LYS A 583 8.49 -15.94 18.54
N LEU A 584 9.32 -15.80 17.49
CA LEU A 584 8.85 -15.24 16.22
C LEU A 584 7.86 -16.19 15.55
N GLY A 585 8.09 -17.50 15.60
CA GLY A 585 7.16 -18.51 15.08
C GLY A 585 5.78 -18.47 15.73
N ASP A 586 5.69 -18.05 17.00
CA ASP A 586 4.41 -17.96 17.72
C ASP A 586 3.54 -16.77 17.26
N ARG A 587 4.05 -15.89 16.39
CA ARG A 587 3.35 -14.66 15.94
C ARG A 587 3.42 -14.40 14.44
N LEU A 588 4.49 -14.81 13.77
CA LEU A 588 4.69 -14.50 12.36
C LEU A 588 3.64 -15.22 11.51
N LEU A 589 2.84 -14.45 10.80
CA LEU A 589 1.76 -14.91 9.93
C LEU A 589 2.20 -15.01 8.47
N SER A 590 3.10 -14.14 8.01
CA SER A 590 3.59 -14.18 6.63
C SER A 590 5.10 -13.99 6.55
N LEU A 591 5.74 -14.83 5.74
CA LEU A 591 7.14 -14.74 5.38
C LEU A 591 7.29 -14.80 3.85
N ASN A 592 7.92 -13.79 3.27
CA ASN A 592 8.29 -13.78 1.87
C ASN A 592 9.80 -13.65 1.73
N VAL A 593 10.45 -14.69 1.19
CA VAL A 593 11.89 -14.75 0.90
C VAL A 593 12.14 -15.09 -0.57
N ASN A 594 11.21 -14.72 -1.47
CA ASN A 594 11.39 -14.89 -2.91
C ASN A 594 12.63 -14.14 -3.43
N ALA A 595 13.12 -14.54 -4.60
CA ALA A 595 14.27 -13.98 -5.30
C ALA A 595 15.56 -13.88 -4.47
N ASN A 596 15.75 -14.77 -3.48
CA ASN A 596 17.02 -14.92 -2.79
C ASN A 596 17.75 -16.15 -3.32
N SER A 597 19.07 -16.10 -3.39
CA SER A 597 19.92 -17.23 -3.82
C SER A 597 20.07 -18.26 -2.71
N LEU A 598 18.98 -18.96 -2.38
CA LEU A 598 18.98 -20.08 -1.44
C LEU A 598 19.42 -21.33 -2.21
N GLU A 599 20.67 -21.78 -1.97
CA GLU A 599 21.25 -22.87 -2.75
C GLU A 599 20.55 -24.20 -2.42
N TYR A 600 20.09 -24.92 -3.44
CA TYR A 600 19.46 -26.23 -3.29
C TYR A 600 20.38 -27.26 -2.63
N ASP A 601 21.67 -27.26 -3.00
CA ASP A 601 22.66 -28.20 -2.45
C ASP A 601 23.07 -27.83 -1.01
N SER A 602 22.60 -26.69 -0.49
CA SER A 602 22.77 -26.37 0.92
C SER A 602 21.81 -27.22 1.75
N ALA A 603 22.38 -28.04 2.64
CA ALA A 603 21.62 -28.84 3.58
C ALA A 603 20.94 -28.00 4.67
N LEU A 604 20.87 -26.67 4.54
CA LEU A 604 20.66 -25.74 5.65
C LEU A 604 19.28 -25.09 5.62
N ALA A 605 18.96 -24.22 4.65
CA ALA A 605 17.77 -23.38 4.77
C ALA A 605 16.47 -24.12 4.45
N LEU A 606 16.34 -24.69 3.23
CA LEU A 606 15.10 -25.33 2.78
C LEU A 606 14.71 -26.56 3.61
N PRO A 607 15.64 -27.50 3.93
CA PRO A 607 15.32 -28.62 4.81
C PRO A 607 14.90 -28.16 6.21
N ALA A 608 15.55 -27.13 6.77
CA ALA A 608 15.18 -26.59 8.07
C ALA A 608 13.80 -25.93 8.05
N ILE A 609 13.44 -25.19 6.99
CA ILE A 609 12.08 -24.63 6.86
C ILE A 609 11.05 -25.75 6.87
N ALA A 610 11.26 -26.79 6.07
CA ALA A 610 10.33 -27.91 6.02
C ALA A 610 10.26 -28.68 7.35
N GLU A 611 11.39 -28.85 8.05
CA GLU A 611 11.43 -29.42 9.40
C GLU A 611 10.59 -28.60 10.39
N ILE A 612 10.79 -27.27 10.41
CA ILE A 612 10.04 -26.33 11.27
C ILE A 612 8.54 -26.43 10.98
N LEU A 613 8.15 -26.48 9.70
CA LEU A 613 6.75 -26.64 9.30
C LEU A 613 6.18 -28.01 9.71
N SER A 614 7.02 -29.05 9.80
CA SER A 614 6.63 -30.41 10.18
C SER A 614 6.56 -30.65 11.69
N ASP A 615 7.12 -29.76 12.51
CA ASP A 615 7.25 -29.97 13.96
C ASP A 615 5.88 -29.95 14.67
N GLN A 616 5.37 -31.13 14.99
CA GLN A 616 4.09 -31.29 15.68
C GLN A 616 4.08 -30.74 17.10
N LYS A 617 5.24 -30.59 17.75
CA LYS A 617 5.33 -30.05 19.12
C LYS A 617 5.20 -28.53 19.11
N ARG A 618 5.70 -27.87 18.07
CA ARG A 618 5.68 -26.40 17.94
C ARG A 618 5.55 -25.96 16.49
N VAL A 619 4.34 -26.10 15.95
CA VAL A 619 4.02 -25.59 14.61
C VAL A 619 3.96 -24.06 14.65
N PRO A 620 4.72 -23.33 13.79
CA PRO A 620 4.63 -21.88 13.74
C PRO A 620 3.24 -21.41 13.29
N ARG A 621 2.83 -20.20 13.68
CA ARG A 621 1.56 -19.56 13.26
C ARG A 621 1.57 -19.07 11.80
N LEU A 622 2.59 -19.44 11.05
CA LEU A 622 2.81 -19.03 9.67
C LEU A 622 1.68 -19.51 8.77
N GLN A 623 0.96 -18.56 8.18
CA GLN A 623 -0.17 -18.79 7.26
C GLN A 623 0.27 -18.63 5.80
N GLU A 624 1.25 -17.79 5.53
CA GLU A 624 1.73 -17.48 4.19
C GLU A 624 3.25 -17.64 4.13
N LEU A 625 3.73 -18.49 3.23
CA LEU A 625 5.14 -18.68 2.95
C LEU A 625 5.40 -18.55 1.45
N ARG A 626 6.37 -17.71 1.08
CA ARG A 626 6.83 -17.58 -0.30
C ARG A 626 8.34 -17.76 -0.34
N ILE A 627 8.78 -18.71 -1.17
CA ILE A 627 10.18 -19.02 -1.37
C ILE A 627 10.43 -19.28 -2.85
N ASP A 628 11.47 -18.66 -3.39
CA ASP A 628 12.03 -19.07 -4.67
C ASP A 628 13.11 -20.13 -4.40
N VAL A 629 13.03 -21.24 -5.13
CA VAL A 629 13.91 -22.40 -4.97
C VAL A 629 14.56 -22.68 -6.30
N ASP A 630 15.85 -22.37 -6.42
CA ASP A 630 16.67 -22.71 -7.58
C ASP A 630 16.68 -24.22 -7.82
N GLY A 631 16.06 -24.68 -8.92
CA GLY A 631 16.08 -26.09 -9.30
C GLY A 631 15.27 -26.97 -8.35
N LEU A 632 13.95 -26.88 -8.45
CA LEU A 632 13.01 -27.51 -7.53
C LEU A 632 12.89 -29.02 -7.78
N ARG A 633 13.93 -29.77 -7.38
CA ARG A 633 14.06 -31.23 -7.59
C ARG A 633 13.12 -32.03 -6.67
N ASP A 634 12.88 -33.28 -7.05
CA ASP A 634 12.03 -34.24 -6.33
C ASP A 634 12.28 -34.33 -4.81
N PRO A 635 13.53 -34.29 -4.29
CA PRO A 635 13.76 -34.37 -2.85
C PRO A 635 13.18 -33.18 -2.07
N THR A 636 13.28 -31.96 -2.59
CA THR A 636 12.69 -30.77 -1.97
C THR A 636 11.17 -30.83 -2.03
N ARG A 637 10.60 -31.29 -3.16
CA ARG A 637 9.16 -31.54 -3.28
C ARG A 637 8.67 -32.56 -2.25
N GLU A 638 9.42 -33.64 -2.04
CA GLU A 638 9.07 -34.68 -1.06
C GLU A 638 9.13 -34.15 0.37
N VAL A 639 10.18 -33.40 0.72
CA VAL A 639 10.39 -32.81 2.04
C VAL A 639 9.30 -31.80 2.38
N PHE A 640 8.99 -30.86 1.48
CA PHE A 640 7.85 -29.95 1.66
C PHE A 640 6.51 -30.68 1.63
N GLY A 641 6.35 -31.72 0.80
CA GLY A 641 5.14 -32.54 0.76
C GLY A 641 4.87 -33.31 2.06
N LYS A 642 5.92 -33.73 2.79
CA LYS A 642 5.80 -34.28 4.15
C LYS A 642 5.46 -33.17 5.16
N ALA A 643 6.12 -32.02 5.06
CA ALA A 643 5.87 -30.89 5.94
C ALA A 643 4.43 -30.37 5.85
N LEU A 644 3.89 -30.23 4.65
CA LEU A 644 2.51 -29.76 4.44
C LEU A 644 1.45 -30.76 4.91
N ARG A 645 1.77 -32.06 4.98
CA ARG A 645 0.86 -33.05 5.56
C ARG A 645 0.75 -32.90 7.06
N ALA A 646 1.87 -32.65 7.73
CA ALA A 646 1.95 -32.42 9.17
C ALA A 646 1.46 -31.02 9.56
N ASN A 647 1.80 -29.99 8.79
CA ASN A 647 1.43 -28.61 9.05
C ASN A 647 -0.07 -28.40 8.77
N LYS A 648 -0.83 -27.90 9.76
CA LYS A 648 -2.25 -27.58 9.59
C LYS A 648 -2.57 -26.08 9.61
N VAL A 649 -1.55 -25.23 9.70
CA VAL A 649 -1.68 -23.79 9.85
C VAL A 649 -1.44 -23.04 8.54
N LEU A 650 -0.48 -23.50 7.73
CA LEU A 650 -0.11 -22.84 6.47
C LEU A 650 -1.28 -22.89 5.48
N GLU A 651 -1.74 -21.71 5.05
CA GLU A 651 -2.86 -21.52 4.15
C GLU A 651 -2.39 -21.29 2.70
N TYR A 652 -1.23 -20.64 2.53
CA TYR A 652 -0.62 -20.33 1.24
C TYR A 652 0.87 -20.69 1.23
N LEU A 653 1.26 -21.49 0.24
CA LEU A 653 2.66 -21.74 -0.10
C LEU A 653 2.90 -21.37 -1.58
N GLU A 654 3.87 -20.50 -1.81
CA GLU A 654 4.42 -20.20 -3.12
C GLU A 654 5.84 -20.74 -3.21
N LEU A 655 6.03 -21.62 -4.20
CA LEU A 655 7.32 -22.18 -4.57
C LEU A 655 7.56 -21.82 -6.04
N GLN A 656 8.61 -21.06 -6.32
CA GLN A 656 8.98 -20.63 -7.67
C GLN A 656 10.32 -21.28 -8.06
N ASP A 657 10.39 -21.93 -9.23
CA ASP A 657 11.66 -22.40 -9.81
C ASP A 657 12.18 -21.36 -10.81
N PRO A 658 13.33 -20.72 -10.56
CA PRO A 658 13.92 -19.76 -11.48
C PRO A 658 14.65 -20.39 -12.67
N LEU A 659 14.93 -21.70 -12.69
CA LEU A 659 15.76 -22.36 -13.72
C LEU A 659 14.98 -23.09 -14.83
N GLU A 660 13.66 -23.20 -14.76
CA GLU A 660 12.86 -23.78 -15.85
C GLU A 660 12.78 -22.88 -17.11
N SER A 661 13.39 -21.69 -17.12
CA SER A 661 13.44 -20.81 -18.29
C SER A 661 14.67 -21.00 -19.20
N ASP A 662 15.72 -21.71 -18.75
CA ASP A 662 17.06 -21.58 -19.36
C ASP A 662 17.67 -22.89 -19.91
N VAL A 663 16.99 -24.04 -19.83
CA VAL A 663 17.57 -25.33 -20.31
C VAL A 663 16.80 -25.91 -21.50
N GLU A 664 17.33 -25.64 -22.70
CA GLU A 664 17.13 -26.47 -23.89
C GLU A 664 17.63 -27.89 -23.60
N ASP A 665 16.76 -28.79 -23.13
CA ASP A 665 17.10 -30.21 -23.02
C ASP A 665 16.31 -31.01 -24.08
N ASP A 666 17.05 -31.56 -25.02
CA ASP A 666 16.64 -32.16 -26.31
C ASP A 666 15.92 -33.52 -26.17
N ASN A 667 15.29 -33.81 -25.03
CA ASN A 667 14.71 -35.13 -24.75
C ASN A 667 13.24 -35.07 -24.26
N PRO A 668 12.26 -34.96 -25.18
CA PRO A 668 10.85 -34.79 -24.83
C PRO A 668 10.14 -36.05 -24.30
N VAL A 669 10.81 -37.20 -24.17
CA VAL A 669 10.13 -38.51 -23.98
C VAL A 669 10.04 -38.97 -22.51
N LYS A 670 10.53 -38.21 -21.52
CA LYS A 670 10.42 -38.61 -20.09
C LYS A 670 9.77 -37.61 -19.13
N LYS A 671 9.12 -36.54 -19.62
CA LYS A 671 8.26 -35.69 -18.76
C LYS A 671 6.89 -36.34 -18.61
N ARG A 672 6.77 -37.26 -17.63
CA ARG A 672 5.49 -37.88 -17.25
C ARG A 672 4.52 -36.80 -16.79
N LYS A 673 3.35 -36.76 -17.44
CA LYS A 673 2.11 -36.09 -17.01
C LYS A 673 1.95 -36.12 -15.48
N PHE A 674 2.25 -35.02 -14.82
CA PHE A 674 2.05 -34.82 -13.40
C PHE A 674 1.62 -33.37 -13.24
N ASP A 675 0.32 -33.12 -13.07
CA ASP A 675 -0.09 -31.80 -12.59
C ASP A 675 -1.38 -31.91 -11.77
N ASP A 676 -2.46 -32.44 -12.33
CA ASP A 676 -3.72 -32.52 -11.55
C ASP A 676 -3.81 -33.72 -10.61
N ALA A 677 -3.36 -34.90 -11.03
CA ALA A 677 -3.53 -36.14 -10.25
C ALA A 677 -2.65 -36.17 -8.99
N HIS A 678 -1.48 -35.55 -9.02
CA HIS A 678 -0.55 -35.54 -7.88
C HIS A 678 -0.80 -34.39 -6.90
N GLN A 679 -1.19 -33.20 -7.40
CA GLN A 679 -1.75 -32.16 -6.53
C GLN A 679 -3.02 -32.66 -5.83
N ASN A 680 -3.91 -33.34 -6.57
CA ASN A 680 -5.06 -34.00 -5.96
C ASN A 680 -4.64 -35.15 -5.04
N ALA A 681 -3.60 -35.93 -5.32
CA ALA A 681 -3.13 -36.97 -4.40
C ALA A 681 -2.53 -36.39 -3.10
N LEU A 682 -1.84 -35.23 -3.16
CA LEU A 682 -1.34 -34.53 -1.98
C LEU A 682 -2.47 -33.89 -1.16
N LEU A 683 -3.52 -33.39 -1.82
CA LEU A 683 -4.72 -32.86 -1.17
C LEU A 683 -5.63 -33.97 -0.61
N VAL A 684 -5.80 -35.08 -1.33
CA VAL A 684 -6.60 -36.25 -0.93
C VAL A 684 -5.90 -37.01 0.21
N ALA A 685 -4.57 -37.18 0.16
CA ALA A 685 -3.81 -37.76 1.27
C ALA A 685 -3.73 -36.84 2.51
N SER A 686 -4.21 -35.59 2.43
CA SER A 686 -4.31 -34.67 3.56
C SER A 686 -5.69 -34.68 4.24
N GLY A 687 -6.69 -35.29 3.60
CA GLY A 687 -8.00 -35.56 4.15
C GLY A 687 -8.12 -37.03 4.52
N ASP A 688 -7.66 -37.41 5.71
CA ASP A 688 -8.07 -38.69 6.29
C ASP A 688 -9.60 -38.65 6.48
N GLU A 689 -10.30 -39.60 5.86
CA GLU A 689 -11.76 -39.79 5.86
C GLU A 689 -12.36 -40.15 7.24
N ASN A 690 -11.67 -39.88 8.35
CA ASN A 690 -12.07 -40.41 9.66
C ASN A 690 -12.40 -39.37 10.73
N ASP A 691 -12.52 -38.07 10.43
CA ASP A 691 -12.93 -37.10 11.45
C ASP A 691 -14.22 -36.33 11.13
N SER A 692 -15.14 -36.46 12.07
CA SER A 692 -16.55 -36.07 12.00
C SER A 692 -16.76 -34.55 12.03
N GLY A 693 -17.44 -34.01 11.01
CA GLY A 693 -18.40 -32.91 11.20
C GLY A 693 -17.92 -31.45 11.10
N ALA A 694 -16.65 -31.15 10.83
CA ALA A 694 -16.19 -29.77 10.60
C ALA A 694 -15.92 -29.50 9.11
N PRO A 695 -16.36 -28.35 8.53
CA PRO A 695 -16.02 -28.02 7.14
C PRO A 695 -14.51 -27.80 7.00
N ALA A 696 -13.86 -28.63 6.18
CA ALA A 696 -12.44 -28.52 5.88
C ALA A 696 -12.11 -27.14 5.29
N LYS A 697 -11.26 -26.36 5.96
CA LYS A 697 -10.63 -25.17 5.36
C LYS A 697 -9.78 -25.62 4.17
N ARG A 698 -10.09 -25.12 2.97
CA ARG A 698 -9.33 -25.43 1.75
C ARG A 698 -7.92 -24.84 1.86
N ARG A 699 -6.89 -25.70 1.78
CA ARG A 699 -5.48 -25.31 1.69
C ARG A 699 -5.14 -24.90 0.27
N ARG A 700 -4.25 -23.92 0.10
CA ARG A 700 -3.82 -23.47 -1.21
C ARG A 700 -2.31 -23.66 -1.38
N ILE A 701 -1.94 -24.56 -2.29
CA ILE A 701 -0.55 -24.73 -2.73
C ILE A 701 -0.50 -24.15 -4.15
N SER A 702 0.33 -23.13 -4.37
CA SER A 702 0.56 -22.55 -5.69
C SER A 702 1.95 -22.94 -6.17
N TRP A 703 2.02 -23.90 -7.09
CA TRP A 703 3.25 -24.26 -7.82
C TRP A 703 3.35 -23.37 -9.05
N LYS A 704 4.30 -22.45 -9.12
CA LYS A 704 4.58 -21.70 -10.35
C LYS A 704 5.39 -22.59 -11.31
N GLU A 705 4.75 -23.60 -11.90
CA GLU A 705 5.30 -24.34 -13.04
C GLU A 705 4.99 -23.60 -14.35
N SER A 706 6.00 -23.44 -15.19
CA SER A 706 5.85 -22.96 -16.57
C SER A 706 5.56 -24.16 -17.46
N MET A 707 4.28 -24.46 -17.74
CA MET A 707 3.93 -25.53 -18.68
C MET A 707 2.84 -25.17 -19.70
N ARG A 708 3.14 -25.58 -20.93
CA ARG A 708 2.43 -25.48 -22.20
C ARG A 708 1.18 -26.37 -22.23
N ASN A 709 0.07 -25.85 -22.75
CA ASN A 709 -1.09 -26.67 -23.12
C ASN A 709 -0.83 -27.44 -24.42
N SER A 710 -1.18 -28.71 -24.42
CA SER A 710 -1.50 -29.46 -25.64
C SER A 710 -2.74 -30.29 -25.36
N LEU A 711 -3.85 -29.95 -26.01
CA LEU A 711 -4.83 -30.92 -26.49
C LEU A 711 -5.50 -30.36 -27.76
N GLN A 712 -5.10 -30.97 -28.89
CA GLN A 712 -5.65 -30.81 -30.23
C GLN A 712 -7.02 -31.47 -30.36
N MET A 713 -7.81 -30.92 -31.29
CA MET A 713 -8.82 -31.58 -32.14
C MET A 713 -9.29 -32.98 -31.72
N ILE A 714 -10.49 -33.05 -31.15
CA ILE A 714 -11.71 -33.54 -31.83
C ILE A 714 -12.80 -32.51 -31.59
#